data_AF-A0AAF5D0B2-F1
#
_entry.id   AF-A0AAF5D0B2-F1
#
_cell.length_a   1.000
_cell.length_b   1.000
_cell.length_c   1.000
_cell.angle_alpha   90.00
_cell.angle_beta   90.00
_cell.angle_gamma   90.00
#
_symmetry.space_group_name_H-M   'P 1'
#
loop_
_entity.id
_entity.type
_entity.pdbx_description
1 polymer ?
#
loop_
_entity_poly.entity_id
_entity_poly.type
_entity_poly.pdbx_seq_one_letter_code
_entity_poly.pdbx_strand_id
1 'polypeptide(L)'
;FINFLYKMSYQLLDALMQKDVVKLGDFVLKSGLKSPIYIDLRPLISTPNILSLAADALVNLIKESGVDYDYIVGVPYAALPVATLVCEKLNKPMLMKRKEVKAYGTKKLIEGIYENGGKCLIVEDVVTSGMSIQETVDALKNEGLVCEDVFAVLDRQQGGSQKLLKNGIFLRTCVNMDNILDYLMDKGTIDSNKKDNIKKMLQNPEKHVEDKKAVSWDISSRQSSFKNPLNKKIFEYMLLKKSNLCLAVDYTKTKDIMHIVDLVKNDVVCIKLHCDIIEDFTLEFIHNLSKIAESHNFIIFEDRKFADTGNTVELQLSKGFYHISEWANLVTVHSVSGDSILKTVKKVMDFEGSKLKGALIIAELSTKGALTNDNNYIDKTKKMALDNIDSVSGFITQKRCLEDPSFLYWTPGVNLDATSDGAGQQWRSVEKAILEDGNDIIIVGRAITNAGSDENVKKEVKRYKECGWNAFNILIKKIKWKISNLLEALLERNVVKFGEYFLKSGQKSPIYIDLRGLISSPKILSLTAEAICSQIVESKLQFDYIVGVPYAALPLATLVCDRLGIPMLMRRKEAKSYGTKKLIEGEYKVGGRCLIVEDVVVAGESIADTVDVLNNEGLECSNAITVLDRMQGGAENLHKKNINLTSVLTLEYLLDYMISKNLIDESKKKNIFDELNKPFPSTN
;
A
#
# COMPACT_ATOMS: atom_id res chain seq x y z
N PHE A 1 3.49 32.21 4.92
CA PHE A 1 3.03 31.32 6.01
C PHE A 1 1.52 31.35 6.19
N ILE A 2 0.88 32.45 6.59
CA ILE A 2 -0.60 32.51 6.78
C ILE A 2 -1.37 31.92 5.58
N ASN A 3 -1.03 32.30 4.34
CA ASN A 3 -1.65 31.75 3.12
C ASN A 3 -1.45 30.23 2.92
N PHE A 4 -0.44 29.60 3.54
CA PHE A 4 -0.20 28.15 3.47
C PHE A 4 -1.12 27.40 4.44
N LEU A 5 -1.20 27.84 5.71
CA LEU A 5 -2.21 27.35 6.66
C LEU A 5 -3.62 27.49 6.08
N TYR A 6 -3.97 28.70 5.62
CA TYR A 6 -5.28 28.97 5.07
C TYR A 6 -5.60 28.06 3.88
N LYS A 7 -4.62 27.83 2.99
CA LYS A 7 -4.76 26.87 1.88
C LYS A 7 -4.93 25.43 2.37
N MET A 8 -4.18 24.98 3.38
CA MET A 8 -4.27 23.62 3.92
C MET A 8 -5.62 23.38 4.61
N SER A 9 -6.05 24.29 5.49
CA SER A 9 -7.37 24.26 6.12
C SER A 9 -8.50 24.34 5.09
N TYR A 10 -8.36 25.15 4.04
CA TYR A 10 -9.33 25.20 2.93
C TYR A 10 -9.34 23.90 2.12
N GLN A 11 -8.18 23.27 1.84
CA GLN A 11 -8.12 21.99 1.14
C GLN A 11 -8.74 20.86 1.95
N LEU A 12 -8.47 20.79 3.27
CA LEU A 12 -9.14 19.88 4.19
C LEU A 12 -10.65 20.14 4.20
N LEU A 13 -11.06 21.41 4.36
CA LEU A 13 -12.46 21.78 4.40
C LEU A 13 -13.20 21.42 3.11
N ASP A 14 -12.65 21.75 1.93
CA ASP A 14 -13.24 21.39 0.64
C ASP A 14 -13.40 19.86 0.52
N ALA A 15 -12.40 19.08 0.94
CA ALA A 15 -12.47 17.61 0.96
C ALA A 15 -13.50 17.05 1.95
N LEU A 16 -13.62 17.62 3.17
CA LEU A 16 -14.66 17.23 4.13
C LEU A 16 -16.06 17.55 3.57
N MET A 17 -16.24 18.74 3.00
CA MET A 17 -17.50 19.19 2.41
C MET A 17 -17.93 18.35 1.19
N GLN A 18 -16.98 17.82 0.41
CA GLN A 18 -17.25 16.86 -0.68
C GLN A 18 -17.76 15.50 -0.19
N LYS A 19 -17.52 15.13 1.07
CA LYS A 19 -17.92 13.83 1.66
C LYS A 19 -19.11 13.93 2.58
N ASP A 20 -19.96 14.94 2.39
CA ASP A 20 -21.21 15.08 3.17
C ASP A 20 -20.98 15.05 4.70
N VAL A 21 -19.74 15.35 5.15
CA VAL A 21 -19.32 15.45 6.56
C VAL A 21 -20.06 16.60 7.26
N VAL A 22 -20.71 17.47 6.50
CA VAL A 22 -21.46 18.64 6.98
C VAL A 22 -22.79 18.74 6.23
N LYS A 23 -23.86 18.13 6.78
CA LYS A 23 -25.21 18.18 6.17
C LYS A 23 -26.09 19.27 6.77
N LEU A 24 -26.68 20.09 5.89
CA LEU A 24 -27.74 21.04 6.22
C LEU A 24 -29.12 20.33 6.21
N GLY A 25 -29.98 20.63 7.19
CA GLY A 25 -31.29 19.98 7.38
C GLY A 25 -31.75 20.01 8.84
N ASP A 26 -32.99 19.59 9.14
CA ASP A 26 -33.53 19.54 10.50
C ASP A 26 -33.11 18.25 11.23
N PHE A 27 -32.28 18.35 12.28
CA PHE A 27 -31.82 17.17 13.02
C PHE A 27 -31.94 17.32 14.55
N VAL A 28 -32.07 16.20 15.27
CA VAL A 28 -32.33 16.14 16.72
C VAL A 28 -31.18 15.46 17.46
N LEU A 29 -30.86 15.99 18.65
CA LEU A 29 -29.61 15.69 19.34
C LEU A 29 -29.78 14.84 20.59
N LYS A 30 -28.66 14.34 21.10
CA LYS A 30 -28.57 13.63 22.39
C LYS A 30 -28.96 14.48 23.60
N SER A 31 -29.01 15.80 23.44
CA SER A 31 -29.52 16.79 24.39
C SER A 31 -31.01 17.14 24.20
N GLY A 32 -31.70 16.52 23.22
CA GLY A 32 -33.07 16.86 22.83
C GLY A 32 -33.21 18.13 21.97
N LEU A 33 -32.15 18.91 21.81
CA LEU A 33 -32.14 20.13 20.98
C LEU A 33 -32.28 19.79 19.49
N LYS A 34 -32.75 20.76 18.71
CA LYS A 34 -32.68 20.77 17.24
C LYS A 34 -31.41 21.48 16.75
N SER A 35 -30.90 21.09 15.58
CA SER A 35 -29.84 21.80 14.86
C SER A 35 -30.06 21.74 13.33
N PRO A 36 -29.86 22.86 12.60
CA PRO A 36 -30.03 22.96 11.14
C PRO A 36 -28.79 22.48 10.35
N ILE A 37 -27.73 22.07 11.05
CA ILE A 37 -26.63 21.25 10.53
C ILE A 37 -26.44 20.07 11.47
N TYR A 38 -26.21 18.87 10.91
CA TYR A 38 -25.54 17.64 11.52
C TYR A 38 -22.61 16.94 11.28
N ILE A 39 -21.62 17.05 12.22
CA ILE A 39 -20.16 17.09 12.05
C ILE A 39 -19.67 15.87 12.80
N ASP A 40 -19.45 14.84 12.00
CA ASP A 40 -18.90 13.56 12.42
C ASP A 40 -17.72 13.22 11.53
N LEU A 41 -16.59 12.95 12.17
CA LEU A 41 -15.36 12.54 11.51
C LEU A 41 -15.07 11.04 11.71
N ARG A 42 -15.92 10.30 12.45
CA ARG A 42 -15.95 8.83 12.38
C ARG A 42 -16.00 8.27 10.95
N PRO A 43 -16.64 8.88 9.94
CA PRO A 43 -16.64 8.36 8.57
C PRO A 43 -15.28 8.47 7.87
N LEU A 44 -14.34 9.29 8.37
CA LEU A 44 -13.02 9.45 7.75
C LEU A 44 -12.24 8.13 7.67
N ILE A 45 -12.50 7.18 8.58
CA ILE A 45 -11.87 5.86 8.56
C ILE A 45 -12.20 5.07 7.28
N SER A 46 -13.32 5.39 6.64
CA SER A 46 -13.75 4.83 5.35
C SER A 46 -13.54 5.82 4.19
N THR A 47 -12.62 6.78 4.37
CA THR A 47 -12.15 7.71 3.32
C THR A 47 -10.63 8.03 3.53
N PRO A 48 -9.70 7.08 3.30
CA PRO A 48 -8.33 7.16 3.81
C PRO A 48 -7.56 8.39 3.33
N ASN A 49 -7.78 8.83 2.08
CA ASN A 49 -7.19 10.06 1.53
C ASN A 49 -7.47 11.30 2.39
N ILE A 50 -8.65 11.38 3.00
CA ILE A 50 -9.11 12.54 3.78
C ILE A 50 -8.78 12.37 5.26
N LEU A 51 -8.70 11.12 5.75
CA LEU A 51 -8.06 10.81 7.03
C LEU A 51 -6.58 11.25 7.03
N SER A 52 -5.86 10.98 5.94
CA SER A 52 -4.46 11.41 5.76
C SER A 52 -4.35 12.94 5.68
N LEU A 53 -5.25 13.60 4.94
CA LEU A 53 -5.31 15.07 4.86
C LEU A 53 -5.65 15.74 6.21
N ALA A 54 -6.55 15.15 7.00
CA ALA A 54 -6.85 15.61 8.36
C ALA A 54 -5.64 15.44 9.29
N ALA A 55 -4.90 14.34 9.14
CA ALA A 55 -3.64 14.12 9.84
C ALA A 55 -2.55 15.11 9.39
N ASP A 56 -2.42 15.41 8.09
CA ASP A 56 -1.46 16.40 7.58
C ASP A 56 -1.76 17.82 8.07
N ALA A 57 -3.04 18.20 8.16
CA ALA A 57 -3.45 19.46 8.77
C ALA A 57 -3.06 19.54 10.26
N LEU A 58 -3.30 18.46 11.03
CA LEU A 58 -2.87 18.35 12.43
C LEU A 58 -1.34 18.39 12.57
N VAL A 59 -0.61 17.65 11.74
CA VAL A 59 0.87 17.62 11.70
C VAL A 59 1.45 19.02 11.50
N ASN A 60 0.87 19.81 10.59
CA ASN A 60 1.31 21.19 10.36
C ASN A 60 0.95 22.11 11.53
N LEU A 61 -0.28 22.04 12.04
CA LEU A 61 -0.72 22.82 13.19
C LEU A 61 0.12 22.54 14.45
N ILE A 62 0.50 21.27 14.68
CA ILE A 62 1.39 20.86 15.78
C ILE A 62 2.81 21.40 15.57
N LYS A 63 3.38 21.29 14.36
CA LYS A 63 4.73 21.83 14.06
C LYS A 63 4.81 23.34 14.27
N GLU A 64 3.81 24.08 13.80
CA GLU A 64 3.76 25.55 13.95
C GLU A 64 3.42 26.01 15.36
N SER A 65 2.82 25.15 16.19
CA SER A 65 2.40 25.49 17.56
C SER A 65 3.53 25.83 18.52
N GLY A 66 4.75 25.34 18.25
CA GLY A 66 5.90 25.40 19.15
C GLY A 66 5.77 24.55 20.42
N VAL A 67 4.73 23.72 20.55
CA VAL A 67 4.48 22.90 21.76
C VAL A 67 5.54 21.83 21.91
N ASP A 68 6.06 21.72 23.13
CA ASP A 68 6.98 20.67 23.55
C ASP A 68 6.20 19.52 24.22
N TYR A 69 6.35 18.30 23.70
CA TYR A 69 5.62 17.11 24.12
C TYR A 69 6.41 15.84 23.81
N ASP A 70 6.26 14.81 24.64
CA ASP A 70 6.93 13.51 24.47
C ASP A 70 6.05 12.55 23.67
N TYR A 71 4.75 12.53 23.98
CA TYR A 71 3.80 11.51 23.56
C TYR A 71 2.55 12.09 22.89
N ILE A 72 1.96 11.34 21.96
CA ILE A 72 0.69 11.68 21.31
C ILE A 72 -0.41 10.72 21.78
N VAL A 73 -1.58 11.25 22.14
CA VAL A 73 -2.69 10.45 22.73
C VAL A 73 -4.00 10.70 21.99
N GLY A 74 -4.49 9.70 21.26
CA GLY A 74 -5.80 9.77 20.60
C GLY A 74 -6.96 9.50 21.58
N VAL A 75 -8.01 10.32 21.53
CA VAL A 75 -9.23 10.10 22.34
C VAL A 75 -10.04 8.88 21.84
N PRO A 76 -10.43 7.92 22.70
CA PRO A 76 -11.10 6.69 22.24
C PRO A 76 -12.59 6.88 21.88
N TYR A 77 -13.05 6.55 20.66
CA TYR A 77 -12.37 5.81 19.59
C TYR A 77 -12.08 6.62 18.32
N ALA A 78 -12.89 7.65 18.02
CA ALA A 78 -12.92 8.29 16.70
C ALA A 78 -11.60 9.00 16.32
N ALA A 79 -10.86 9.49 17.32
CA ALA A 79 -9.58 10.14 17.10
C ALA A 79 -8.39 9.17 17.01
N LEU A 80 -8.52 7.90 17.40
CA LEU A 80 -7.40 6.93 17.36
C LEU A 80 -6.79 6.77 15.96
N PRO A 81 -7.55 6.74 14.85
CA PRO A 81 -6.99 6.62 13.51
C PRO A 81 -6.21 7.87 13.09
N VAL A 82 -6.79 9.07 13.23
CA VAL A 82 -6.08 10.31 12.87
C VAL A 82 -4.86 10.54 13.78
N ALA A 83 -4.96 10.21 15.08
CA ALA A 83 -3.81 10.23 16.00
C ALA A 83 -2.71 9.24 15.60
N THR A 84 -3.05 8.09 15.02
CA THR A 84 -2.07 7.10 14.51
C THR A 84 -1.31 7.67 13.32
N LEU A 85 -2.00 8.30 12.36
CA LEU A 85 -1.33 8.94 11.21
C LEU A 85 -0.47 10.12 11.64
N VAL A 86 -0.93 10.93 12.60
CA VAL A 86 -0.15 12.04 13.18
C VAL A 86 1.10 11.53 13.91
N CYS A 87 0.98 10.43 14.67
CA CYS A 87 2.09 9.70 15.31
C CYS A 87 3.18 9.29 14.30
N GLU A 88 2.78 8.66 13.18
CA GLU A 88 3.72 8.30 12.10
C GLU A 88 4.35 9.54 11.43
N LYS A 89 3.51 10.48 10.96
CA LYS A 89 3.94 11.68 10.22
C LYS A 89 4.80 12.66 11.05
N LEU A 90 4.79 12.55 12.39
CA LEU A 90 5.66 13.27 13.32
C LEU A 90 6.80 12.41 13.90
N ASN A 91 6.79 11.09 13.68
CA ASN A 91 7.67 10.12 14.33
C ASN A 91 7.76 10.30 15.86
N LYS A 92 6.61 10.55 16.50
CA LYS A 92 6.47 10.74 17.96
C LYS A 92 5.70 9.57 18.59
N PRO A 93 6.17 8.96 19.69
CA PRO A 93 5.51 7.80 20.30
C PRO A 93 4.04 8.06 20.65
N MET A 94 3.18 7.09 20.37
CA MET A 94 1.77 7.11 20.75
C MET A 94 1.53 6.38 22.07
N LEU A 95 0.62 6.92 22.87
CA LEU A 95 -0.07 6.22 23.95
C LEU A 95 -1.55 6.10 23.61
N MET A 96 -2.22 5.07 24.15
CA MET A 96 -3.63 4.84 23.90
C MET A 96 -4.38 4.61 25.20
N LYS A 97 -5.31 5.53 25.50
CA LYS A 97 -6.27 5.33 26.59
C LYS A 97 -7.25 4.21 26.24
N ARG A 98 -7.56 3.37 27.21
CA ARG A 98 -8.64 2.38 27.17
C ARG A 98 -9.91 3.00 27.75
N LYS A 99 -11.11 2.57 27.30
CA LYS A 99 -12.34 2.92 28.03
C LYS A 99 -12.47 2.17 29.37
N GLU A 100 -11.85 1.00 29.49
CA GLU A 100 -11.93 0.15 30.67
C GLU A 100 -10.63 -0.62 30.96
N VAL A 101 -10.43 -0.90 32.25
CA VAL A 101 -9.42 -1.82 32.78
C VAL A 101 -9.89 -3.26 32.56
N LYS A 102 -9.03 -4.16 32.07
CA LYS A 102 -9.33 -5.61 32.01
C LYS A 102 -9.40 -6.19 33.43
N ALA A 103 -10.29 -7.16 33.65
CA ALA A 103 -10.28 -8.00 34.86
C ALA A 103 -8.94 -8.74 35.08
N TYR A 104 -8.20 -9.06 34.00
CA TYR A 104 -6.95 -9.82 34.02
C TYR A 104 -5.82 -9.12 33.25
N GLY A 105 -4.59 -9.24 33.78
CA GLY A 105 -3.37 -8.63 33.23
C GLY A 105 -2.97 -7.33 33.94
N THR A 106 -2.12 -6.53 33.30
CA THR A 106 -1.72 -5.21 33.78
C THR A 106 -2.93 -4.28 33.86
N LYS A 107 -3.34 -3.87 35.07
CA LYS A 107 -4.55 -3.07 35.35
C LYS A 107 -4.48 -1.59 34.92
N LYS A 108 -3.63 -1.25 33.93
CA LYS A 108 -3.44 0.12 33.44
C LYS A 108 -4.62 0.60 32.60
N LEU A 109 -4.89 1.90 32.64
CA LEU A 109 -5.82 2.56 31.71
C LEU A 109 -5.13 3.05 30.44
N ILE A 110 -3.82 3.29 30.50
CA ILE A 110 -3.00 3.74 29.37
C ILE A 110 -2.14 2.57 28.85
N GLU A 111 -2.27 2.26 27.57
CA GLU A 111 -1.37 1.34 26.85
C GLU A 111 -0.24 2.15 26.21
N GLY A 112 0.99 1.61 26.24
CA GLY A 112 2.20 2.24 25.70
C GLY A 112 3.36 2.28 26.72
N ILE A 113 4.50 2.80 26.28
CA ILE A 113 5.71 3.02 27.09
C ILE A 113 5.84 4.51 27.38
N TYR A 114 5.89 4.88 28.66
CA TYR A 114 5.94 6.27 29.13
C TYR A 114 6.66 6.38 30.47
N GLU A 115 7.19 7.57 30.75
CA GLU A 115 7.87 7.94 31.98
C GLU A 115 7.03 8.93 32.81
N ASN A 116 7.18 8.90 34.14
CA ASN A 116 6.45 9.78 35.05
C ASN A 116 6.89 11.24 34.87
N GLY A 117 5.92 12.14 34.66
CA GLY A 117 6.15 13.55 34.31
C GLY A 117 6.19 13.83 32.81
N GLY A 118 6.18 12.80 31.96
CA GLY A 118 6.19 12.96 30.50
C GLY A 118 4.97 13.70 29.96
N LYS A 119 5.18 14.52 28.93
CA LYS A 119 4.20 15.44 28.35
C LYS A 119 3.39 14.78 27.24
N CYS A 120 2.07 14.80 27.38
CA CYS A 120 1.11 14.28 26.42
C CYS A 120 0.44 15.41 25.63
N LEU A 121 0.47 15.28 24.30
CA LEU A 121 -0.33 16.05 23.37
C LEU A 121 -1.56 15.21 23.00
N ILE A 122 -2.77 15.69 23.31
CA ILE A 122 -4.00 14.98 22.93
C ILE A 122 -4.40 15.31 21.49
N VAL A 123 -4.79 14.27 20.74
CA VAL A 123 -5.44 14.39 19.43
C VAL A 123 -6.90 13.97 19.54
N GLU A 124 -7.81 14.82 19.07
CA GLU A 124 -9.26 14.62 19.03
C GLU A 124 -9.79 14.75 17.58
N ASP A 125 -10.91 14.11 17.24
CA ASP A 125 -11.55 14.33 15.94
C ASP A 125 -12.42 15.60 15.96
N VAL A 126 -13.45 15.63 16.81
CA VAL A 126 -14.47 16.69 16.87
C VAL A 126 -14.69 17.20 18.29
N VAL A 127 -14.34 18.47 18.53
CA VAL A 127 -14.64 19.11 19.82
C VAL A 127 -16.08 19.63 19.89
N THR A 128 -16.71 19.36 21.03
CA THR A 128 -18.05 19.81 21.39
C THR A 128 -18.04 20.48 22.77
N SER A 129 -18.18 19.68 23.84
CA SER A 129 -18.19 20.11 25.25
C SER A 129 -16.89 19.82 26.00
N GLY A 130 -15.87 19.29 25.32
CA GLY A 130 -14.58 18.90 25.90
C GLY A 130 -14.63 17.72 26.88
N MET A 131 -15.76 17.02 27.01
CA MET A 131 -15.96 15.98 28.05
C MET A 131 -15.01 14.79 27.90
N SER A 132 -14.94 14.16 26.71
CA SER A 132 -14.07 12.99 26.49
C SER A 132 -12.58 13.33 26.43
N ILE A 133 -12.22 14.59 26.13
CA ILE A 133 -10.88 15.14 26.34
C ILE A 133 -10.58 15.19 27.85
N GLN A 134 -11.47 15.76 28.67
CA GLN A 134 -11.27 15.85 30.12
C GLN A 134 -11.10 14.46 30.76
N GLU A 135 -12.00 13.52 30.44
CA GLU A 135 -11.88 12.12 30.88
C GLU A 135 -10.51 11.50 30.52
N THR A 136 -9.88 11.98 29.45
CA THR A 136 -8.59 11.49 28.95
C THR A 136 -7.42 12.19 29.64
N VAL A 137 -7.49 13.50 29.86
CA VAL A 137 -6.55 14.26 30.70
C VAL A 137 -6.53 13.70 32.13
N ASP A 138 -7.69 13.41 32.72
CA ASP A 138 -7.79 12.88 34.09
C ASP A 138 -7.13 11.49 34.18
N ALA A 139 -7.36 10.62 33.20
CA ALA A 139 -6.73 9.29 33.14
C ALA A 139 -5.22 9.34 32.92
N LEU A 140 -4.70 10.32 32.17
CA LEU A 140 -3.26 10.55 31.99
C LEU A 140 -2.62 11.09 33.28
N LYS A 141 -3.25 12.07 33.93
CA LYS A 141 -2.77 12.65 35.20
C LYS A 141 -2.74 11.61 36.33
N ASN A 142 -3.71 10.69 36.37
CA ASN A 142 -3.72 9.55 37.31
C ASN A 142 -2.59 8.54 37.08
N GLU A 143 -1.98 8.51 35.90
CA GLU A 143 -0.80 7.68 35.56
C GLU A 143 0.51 8.49 35.59
N GLY A 144 0.49 9.70 36.18
CA GLY A 144 1.65 10.56 36.38
C GLY A 144 2.07 11.42 35.19
N LEU A 145 1.22 11.56 34.17
CA LEU A 145 1.53 12.28 32.92
C LEU A 145 1.00 13.72 32.93
N VAL A 146 1.77 14.63 32.32
CA VAL A 146 1.38 16.03 32.11
C VAL A 146 0.59 16.14 30.81
N CYS A 147 -0.50 16.92 30.79
CA CYS A 147 -1.29 17.14 29.59
C CYS A 147 -1.96 18.51 29.64
N GLU A 148 -1.58 19.39 28.70
CA GLU A 148 -1.93 20.81 28.67
C GLU A 148 -2.36 21.29 27.27
N ASP A 149 -1.85 20.71 26.18
CA ASP A 149 -2.28 21.03 24.80
C ASP A 149 -3.14 19.90 24.17
N VAL A 150 -4.18 20.34 23.45
CA VAL A 150 -5.09 19.50 22.66
C VAL A 150 -5.15 20.03 21.24
N PHE A 151 -5.00 19.14 20.27
CA PHE A 151 -5.14 19.43 18.86
C PHE A 151 -6.31 18.63 18.29
N ALA A 152 -7.28 19.30 17.67
CA ALA A 152 -8.40 18.61 17.03
C ALA A 152 -8.53 18.96 15.55
N VAL A 153 -9.08 18.03 14.76
CA VAL A 153 -9.38 18.32 13.36
C VAL A 153 -10.40 19.47 13.28
N LEU A 154 -11.40 19.48 14.16
CA LEU A 154 -12.53 20.40 14.07
C LEU A 154 -13.10 20.82 15.45
N ASP A 155 -13.18 22.12 15.76
CA ASP A 155 -14.01 22.65 16.88
C ASP A 155 -15.33 23.23 16.38
N ARG A 156 -16.43 22.77 16.95
CA ARG A 156 -17.78 23.27 16.63
C ARG A 156 -18.22 24.46 17.48
N GLN A 157 -17.32 24.99 18.32
CA GLN A 157 -17.46 26.21 19.11
C GLN A 157 -18.58 26.17 20.17
N GLN A 158 -18.66 25.07 20.92
CA GLN A 158 -19.84 24.73 21.77
C GLN A 158 -19.53 24.78 23.28
N GLY A 159 -18.67 25.74 23.68
CA GLY A 159 -18.17 25.87 25.04
C GLY A 159 -17.00 24.93 25.38
N GLY A 160 -16.66 23.97 24.50
CA GLY A 160 -15.55 23.03 24.70
C GLY A 160 -14.21 23.73 24.94
N SER A 161 -13.82 24.64 24.04
CA SER A 161 -12.60 25.46 24.17
C SER A 161 -12.56 26.22 25.52
N GLN A 162 -13.64 26.92 25.88
CA GLN A 162 -13.72 27.72 27.11
C GLN A 162 -13.76 26.87 28.38
N LYS A 163 -14.29 25.64 28.32
CA LYS A 163 -14.29 24.69 29.43
C LYS A 163 -12.92 24.08 29.65
N LEU A 164 -12.23 23.69 28.57
CA LEU A 164 -10.88 23.16 28.61
C LEU A 164 -9.89 24.20 29.13
N LEU A 165 -9.97 25.45 28.65
CA LEU A 165 -9.10 26.53 29.10
C LEU A 165 -9.24 26.83 30.60
N LYS A 166 -10.45 26.73 31.16
CA LYS A 166 -10.68 26.85 32.62
C LYS A 166 -9.99 25.77 33.46
N ASN A 167 -9.69 24.62 32.85
CA ASN A 167 -9.00 23.49 33.47
C ASN A 167 -7.50 23.45 33.12
N GLY A 168 -6.96 24.53 32.54
CA GLY A 168 -5.56 24.64 32.12
C GLY A 168 -5.23 23.89 30.83
N ILE A 169 -6.22 23.64 29.96
CA ILE A 169 -6.07 22.86 28.73
C ILE A 169 -6.30 23.76 27.50
N PHE A 170 -5.26 23.97 26.70
CA PHE A 170 -5.29 24.78 25.48
C PHE A 170 -5.75 23.95 24.28
N LEU A 171 -6.81 24.40 23.60
CA LEU A 171 -7.33 23.77 22.39
C LEU A 171 -6.88 24.55 21.15
N ARG A 172 -6.30 23.84 20.17
CA ARG A 172 -5.99 24.36 18.82
C ARG A 172 -6.67 23.45 17.78
N THR A 173 -7.26 24.02 16.72
CA THR A 173 -7.99 23.23 15.72
C THR A 173 -7.67 23.62 14.28
N CYS A 174 -7.72 22.63 13.37
CA CYS A 174 -7.41 22.82 11.95
C CYS A 174 -8.53 23.54 11.19
N VAL A 175 -9.77 23.28 11.60
CA VAL A 175 -11.01 23.87 11.07
C VAL A 175 -11.91 24.21 12.27
N ASN A 176 -12.75 25.24 12.15
CA ASN A 176 -13.80 25.52 13.12
C ASN A 176 -15.15 25.79 12.44
N MET A 177 -16.20 26.00 13.26
CA MET A 177 -17.54 26.26 12.74
C MET A 177 -17.62 27.52 11.87
N ASP A 178 -16.91 28.60 12.22
CA ASP A 178 -16.85 29.81 11.38
C ASP A 178 -16.32 29.47 9.97
N ASN A 179 -15.20 28.76 9.86
CA ASN A 179 -14.58 28.42 8.56
C ASN A 179 -15.54 27.65 7.63
N ILE A 180 -16.28 26.69 8.19
CA ILE A 180 -17.28 25.88 7.47
C ILE A 180 -18.41 26.76 6.95
N LEU A 181 -18.81 27.78 7.71
CA LEU A 181 -19.87 28.72 7.31
C LEU A 181 -19.39 29.82 6.38
N ASP A 182 -18.12 30.21 6.44
CA ASP A 182 -17.47 31.03 5.41
C ASP A 182 -17.47 30.27 4.07
N TYR A 183 -16.97 29.04 4.05
CA TYR A 183 -16.94 28.19 2.86
C TYR A 183 -18.34 27.92 2.27
N LEU A 184 -19.34 27.60 3.11
CA LEU A 184 -20.72 27.39 2.63
C LEU A 184 -21.35 28.66 2.03
N MET A 185 -20.92 29.84 2.46
CA MET A 185 -21.36 31.12 1.92
C MET A 185 -20.63 31.43 0.60
N ASP A 186 -19.31 31.21 0.53
CA ASP A 186 -18.49 31.38 -0.67
C ASP A 186 -18.91 30.44 -1.82
N LYS A 187 -19.38 29.22 -1.49
CA LYS A 187 -19.96 28.27 -2.46
C LYS A 187 -21.44 28.57 -2.81
N GLY A 188 -22.05 29.61 -2.23
CA GLY A 188 -23.44 30.02 -2.51
C GLY A 188 -24.53 29.14 -1.89
N THR A 189 -24.18 28.20 -1.01
CA THR A 189 -25.12 27.24 -0.39
C THR A 189 -25.95 27.86 0.74
N ILE A 190 -25.45 28.94 1.35
CA ILE A 190 -26.14 29.75 2.37
C ILE A 190 -25.89 31.25 2.12
N ASP A 191 -26.83 32.10 2.51
CA ASP A 191 -26.64 33.55 2.59
C ASP A 191 -26.21 33.97 4.01
N SER A 192 -25.96 35.27 4.22
CA SER A 192 -25.60 35.83 5.52
C SER A 192 -26.69 35.62 6.59
N ASN A 193 -27.98 35.77 6.24
CA ASN A 193 -29.07 35.55 7.18
C ASN A 193 -29.13 34.10 7.63
N LYS A 194 -29.01 33.15 6.69
CA LYS A 194 -28.97 31.72 6.99
C LYS A 194 -27.73 31.39 7.82
N LYS A 195 -26.55 31.95 7.51
CA LYS A 195 -25.32 31.82 8.30
C LYS A 195 -25.47 32.25 9.77
N ASP A 196 -26.09 33.39 10.05
CA ASP A 196 -26.28 33.86 11.43
C ASP A 196 -27.35 33.07 12.20
N ASN A 197 -28.44 32.68 11.53
CA ASN A 197 -29.44 31.77 12.12
C ASN A 197 -28.83 30.38 12.41
N ILE A 198 -28.00 29.89 11.50
CA ILE A 198 -27.19 28.68 11.65
C ILE A 198 -26.28 28.82 12.88
N LYS A 199 -25.45 29.88 13.01
CA LYS A 199 -24.60 30.09 14.20
C LYS A 199 -25.37 30.02 15.53
N LYS A 200 -26.61 30.52 15.59
CA LYS A 200 -27.48 30.43 16.79
C LYS A 200 -27.94 29.01 17.13
N MET A 201 -27.92 28.08 16.18
CA MET A 201 -28.57 26.76 16.29
C MET A 201 -27.61 25.57 16.11
N LEU A 202 -26.36 25.78 15.69
CA LEU A 202 -25.51 24.67 15.21
C LEU A 202 -24.93 23.77 16.28
N GLN A 203 -25.37 22.51 16.28
CA GLN A 203 -24.74 21.37 16.95
C GLN A 203 -25.03 20.05 16.16
N ASN A 204 -24.01 19.36 15.60
CA ASN A 204 -23.89 17.85 15.53
C ASN A 204 -24.45 16.93 14.37
N PRO A 205 -24.01 16.98 13.09
CA PRO A 205 -24.39 15.64 11.70
C PRO A 205 -23.55 14.33 11.47
N GLU A 206 -23.69 13.70 10.27
CA GLU A 206 -23.00 12.47 9.78
C GLU A 206 -22.95 12.24 8.20
N LYS A 207 -21.76 11.90 7.63
CA LYS A 207 -21.40 10.88 6.54
C LYS A 207 -21.47 11.12 4.99
N HIS A 208 -20.45 10.76 4.18
CA HIS A 208 -20.26 9.50 3.36
C HIS A 208 -19.17 9.45 2.20
N VAL A 209 -18.71 8.22 1.79
CA VAL A 209 -18.14 7.69 0.47
C VAL A 209 -16.61 7.82 0.16
N GLU A 210 -15.80 7.00 -0.58
CA GLU A 210 -15.56 5.58 -0.99
C GLU A 210 -14.19 5.54 -1.79
N ASP A 211 -13.58 4.36 -2.12
CA ASP A 211 -12.10 4.13 -2.06
C ASP A 211 -11.37 3.22 -3.14
N LYS A 212 -10.11 2.76 -2.88
CA LYS A 212 -9.17 1.99 -3.77
C LYS A 212 -8.54 0.73 -3.11
N LYS A 213 -7.60 0.02 -3.80
CA LYS A 213 -6.86 -1.20 -3.36
C LYS A 213 -5.39 -1.21 -3.85
N ALA A 214 -4.55 -2.13 -3.37
CA ALA A 214 -3.08 -2.12 -3.53
C ALA A 214 -2.42 -3.50 -3.84
N VAL A 215 -1.06 -3.57 -3.86
CA VAL A 215 -0.24 -4.54 -4.64
C VAL A 215 1.02 -5.08 -3.93
N SER A 216 1.46 -6.32 -4.26
CA SER A 216 2.73 -6.97 -3.85
C SER A 216 3.62 -7.33 -5.06
N TRP A 217 4.93 -7.54 -4.81
CA TRP A 217 5.99 -7.54 -5.83
C TRP A 217 7.00 -8.70 -5.75
N ASP A 218 6.84 -9.68 -4.87
CA ASP A 218 7.77 -10.82 -4.77
C ASP A 218 7.70 -11.75 -6.00
N ILE A 219 8.73 -12.59 -6.19
CA ILE A 219 8.85 -13.50 -7.35
C ILE A 219 7.66 -14.47 -7.48
N SER A 220 7.21 -15.08 -6.39
CA SER A 220 6.21 -16.15 -6.39
C SER A 220 4.80 -15.60 -6.63
N SER A 221 4.43 -14.53 -5.92
CA SER A 221 3.15 -13.85 -6.13
C SER A 221 3.09 -13.21 -7.51
N ARG A 222 4.20 -12.65 -7.98
CA ARG A 222 4.26 -11.98 -9.27
C ARG A 222 4.16 -12.94 -10.45
N GLN A 223 4.93 -14.04 -10.43
CA GLN A 223 4.76 -15.14 -11.42
C GLN A 223 3.32 -15.66 -11.44
N SER A 224 2.64 -15.61 -10.29
CA SER A 224 1.23 -15.98 -10.13
C SER A 224 0.23 -14.83 -10.41
N SER A 225 0.69 -13.60 -10.66
CA SER A 225 -0.17 -12.41 -10.87
C SER A 225 -0.46 -12.16 -12.35
N PHE A 226 0.46 -12.55 -13.22
CA PHE A 226 0.40 -12.37 -14.66
C PHE A 226 -0.88 -12.98 -15.25
N LYS A 227 -1.73 -12.12 -15.81
CA LYS A 227 -2.93 -12.54 -16.58
C LYS A 227 -2.52 -13.08 -17.95
N ASN A 228 -1.60 -12.37 -18.61
CA ASN A 228 -1.05 -12.76 -19.89
C ASN A 228 -0.02 -13.91 -19.72
N PRO A 229 -0.22 -15.09 -20.36
CA PRO A 229 0.74 -16.20 -20.32
C PRO A 229 2.14 -15.84 -20.80
N LEU A 230 2.28 -14.86 -21.70
CA LEU A 230 3.57 -14.40 -22.19
C LEU A 230 4.39 -13.71 -21.09
N ASN A 231 3.76 -12.92 -20.21
CA ASN A 231 4.46 -12.28 -19.09
C ASN A 231 5.05 -13.32 -18.15
N LYS A 232 4.26 -14.37 -17.84
CA LYS A 232 4.72 -15.52 -17.06
C LYS A 232 5.92 -16.21 -17.73
N LYS A 233 5.85 -16.47 -19.04
CA LYS A 233 6.95 -17.08 -19.82
C LYS A 233 8.22 -16.20 -19.82
N ILE A 234 8.09 -14.89 -19.99
CA ILE A 234 9.23 -13.94 -19.92
C ILE A 234 9.85 -13.98 -18.53
N PHE A 235 9.04 -13.96 -17.47
CA PHE A 235 9.51 -14.02 -16.08
C PHE A 235 10.20 -15.35 -15.75
N GLU A 236 9.68 -16.47 -16.27
CA GLU A 236 10.32 -17.78 -16.19
C GLU A 236 11.68 -17.80 -16.90
N TYR A 237 11.80 -17.14 -18.06
CA TYR A 237 13.09 -16.94 -18.73
C TYR A 237 14.05 -16.04 -17.92
N MET A 238 13.55 -15.01 -17.24
CA MET A 238 14.35 -14.18 -16.34
C MET A 238 14.93 -14.98 -15.17
N LEU A 239 14.08 -15.78 -14.50
CA LEU A 239 14.49 -16.68 -13.40
C LEU A 239 15.50 -17.73 -13.87
N LEU A 240 15.23 -18.40 -14.99
CA LEU A 240 16.05 -19.47 -15.57
C LEU A 240 17.44 -18.96 -15.97
N LYS A 241 17.51 -17.86 -16.71
CA LYS A 241 18.77 -17.30 -17.22
C LYS A 241 19.54 -16.48 -16.21
N LYS A 242 18.91 -16.09 -15.09
CA LYS A 242 19.41 -15.08 -14.15
C LYS A 242 19.74 -13.79 -14.90
N SER A 243 18.73 -13.26 -15.59
CA SER A 243 18.85 -12.11 -16.49
C SER A 243 17.54 -11.33 -16.57
N ASN A 244 17.64 -10.03 -16.81
CA ASN A 244 16.54 -9.14 -17.17
C ASN A 244 16.93 -8.24 -18.37
N LEU A 245 17.84 -8.74 -19.21
CA LEU A 245 18.41 -8.01 -20.33
C LEU A 245 17.63 -8.27 -21.62
N CYS A 246 17.10 -7.20 -22.21
CA CYS A 246 16.67 -7.15 -23.60
C CYS A 246 17.78 -6.47 -24.44
N LEU A 247 18.22 -7.13 -25.51
CA LEU A 247 19.19 -6.55 -26.46
C LEU A 247 18.45 -5.93 -27.64
N ALA A 248 18.66 -4.65 -27.88
CA ALA A 248 18.27 -3.93 -29.08
C ALA A 248 19.30 -4.16 -30.19
N VAL A 249 18.91 -4.92 -31.23
CA VAL A 249 19.76 -5.22 -32.39
C VAL A 249 19.26 -4.40 -33.58
N ASP A 250 19.64 -3.13 -33.59
CA ASP A 250 19.25 -2.16 -34.61
C ASP A 250 20.22 -2.21 -35.84
N TYR A 251 20.51 -3.41 -36.35
CA TYR A 251 21.35 -3.66 -37.53
C TYR A 251 20.52 -3.81 -38.81
N THR A 252 21.06 -3.44 -39.97
CA THR A 252 20.35 -3.50 -41.27
C THR A 252 20.57 -4.79 -42.06
N LYS A 253 21.39 -5.73 -41.56
CA LYS A 253 21.75 -6.98 -42.26
C LYS A 253 21.43 -8.23 -41.44
N THR A 254 20.70 -9.18 -42.04
CA THR A 254 20.31 -10.44 -41.37
C THR A 254 21.49 -11.23 -40.85
N LYS A 255 22.60 -11.28 -41.62
CA LYS A 255 23.85 -11.94 -41.22
C LYS A 255 24.37 -11.43 -39.88
N ASP A 256 24.43 -10.11 -39.71
CA ASP A 256 25.05 -9.49 -38.54
C ASP A 256 24.12 -9.59 -37.32
N ILE A 257 22.79 -9.58 -37.54
CA ILE A 257 21.79 -9.93 -36.52
C ILE A 257 21.97 -11.37 -36.05
N MET A 258 22.08 -12.33 -36.97
CA MET A 258 22.26 -13.75 -36.64
C MET A 258 23.60 -14.00 -35.91
N HIS A 259 24.67 -13.31 -36.32
CA HIS A 259 25.98 -13.37 -35.64
C HIS A 259 25.89 -12.90 -34.19
N ILE A 260 25.36 -11.68 -33.92
CA ILE A 260 25.26 -11.22 -32.53
C ILE A 260 24.27 -12.04 -31.71
N VAL A 261 23.18 -12.53 -32.30
CA VAL A 261 22.25 -13.45 -31.63
C VAL A 261 22.97 -14.73 -31.19
N ASP A 262 23.86 -15.30 -32.00
CA ASP A 262 24.63 -16.48 -31.60
C ASP A 262 25.54 -16.22 -30.38
N LEU A 263 26.17 -15.04 -30.33
CA LEU A 263 27.02 -14.60 -29.21
C LEU A 263 26.24 -14.40 -27.89
N VAL A 264 24.97 -13.98 -27.93
CA VAL A 264 24.22 -13.47 -26.76
C VAL A 264 23.01 -14.31 -26.32
N LYS A 265 22.57 -15.28 -27.13
CA LYS A 265 21.35 -16.10 -26.92
C LYS A 265 21.16 -16.71 -25.53
N ASN A 266 22.24 -16.98 -24.80
CA ASN A 266 22.21 -17.56 -23.45
C ASN A 266 21.99 -16.51 -22.34
N ASP A 267 22.29 -15.25 -22.61
CA ASP A 267 22.39 -14.19 -21.60
C ASP A 267 21.25 -13.15 -21.67
N VAL A 268 20.59 -13.00 -22.81
CA VAL A 268 19.41 -12.14 -22.99
C VAL A 268 18.10 -12.89 -22.70
N VAL A 269 17.09 -12.21 -22.18
CA VAL A 269 15.70 -12.75 -22.12
C VAL A 269 14.87 -12.36 -23.34
N CYS A 270 15.31 -11.35 -24.08
CA CYS A 270 14.62 -10.87 -25.29
C CYS A 270 15.59 -10.25 -26.30
N ILE A 271 15.31 -10.46 -27.59
CA ILE A 271 15.87 -9.67 -28.70
C ILE A 271 14.81 -8.69 -29.18
N LYS A 272 15.15 -7.41 -29.24
CA LYS A 272 14.37 -6.36 -29.90
C LYS A 272 14.93 -6.12 -31.30
N LEU A 273 14.04 -6.10 -32.29
CA LEU A 273 14.34 -5.72 -33.68
C LEU A 273 13.67 -4.40 -34.08
N HIS A 274 14.06 -3.94 -35.27
CA HIS A 274 13.30 -3.07 -36.15
C HIS A 274 13.24 -3.77 -37.52
N CYS A 275 12.14 -4.45 -37.86
CA CYS A 275 12.07 -5.17 -39.14
C CYS A 275 12.10 -4.19 -40.33
N ASP A 276 11.69 -2.94 -40.12
CA ASP A 276 11.61 -1.88 -41.11
C ASP A 276 12.97 -1.25 -41.50
N ILE A 277 14.08 -1.64 -40.86
CA ILE A 277 15.44 -1.23 -41.26
C ILE A 277 16.29 -2.38 -41.85
N ILE A 278 15.77 -3.61 -41.91
CA ILE A 278 16.52 -4.78 -42.39
C ILE A 278 16.42 -4.86 -43.92
N GLU A 279 17.52 -4.59 -44.60
CA GLU A 279 17.60 -4.47 -46.07
C GLU A 279 17.41 -5.81 -46.80
N ASP A 280 17.80 -6.92 -46.15
CA ASP A 280 17.78 -8.30 -46.67
C ASP A 280 16.79 -9.19 -45.91
N PHE A 281 15.72 -8.60 -45.35
CA PHE A 281 14.71 -9.32 -44.58
C PHE A 281 14.06 -10.46 -45.39
N THR A 282 13.99 -11.65 -44.80
CA THR A 282 13.26 -12.80 -45.33
C THR A 282 12.52 -13.55 -44.23
N LEU A 283 11.44 -14.25 -44.60
CA LEU A 283 10.74 -15.15 -43.69
C LEU A 283 11.63 -16.32 -43.24
N GLU A 284 12.62 -16.73 -44.04
CA GLU A 284 13.61 -17.75 -43.66
C GLU A 284 14.53 -17.27 -42.52
N PHE A 285 15.07 -16.05 -42.62
CA PHE A 285 15.85 -15.43 -41.53
C PHE A 285 15.04 -15.42 -40.22
N ILE A 286 13.80 -14.96 -40.28
CA ILE A 286 12.89 -14.89 -39.13
C ILE A 286 12.53 -16.28 -38.58
N HIS A 287 12.32 -17.27 -39.44
CA HIS A 287 12.05 -18.65 -39.05
C HIS A 287 13.27 -19.27 -38.34
N ASN A 288 14.48 -18.99 -38.81
CA ASN A 288 15.71 -19.45 -38.17
C ASN A 288 15.99 -18.72 -36.85
N LEU A 289 15.76 -17.40 -36.78
CA LEU A 289 15.81 -16.64 -35.52
C LEU A 289 14.79 -17.16 -34.50
N SER A 290 13.57 -17.49 -34.93
CA SER A 290 12.53 -18.09 -34.07
C SER A 290 12.97 -19.43 -33.47
N LYS A 291 13.61 -20.30 -34.24
CA LYS A 291 14.17 -21.57 -33.73
C LYS A 291 15.22 -21.33 -32.66
N ILE A 292 16.08 -20.32 -32.82
CA ILE A 292 17.10 -19.97 -31.82
C ILE A 292 16.43 -19.43 -30.56
N ALA A 293 15.43 -18.55 -30.69
CA ALA A 293 14.65 -18.00 -29.57
C ALA A 293 13.95 -19.10 -28.73
N GLU A 294 13.28 -20.03 -29.42
CA GLU A 294 12.57 -21.16 -28.80
C GLU A 294 13.53 -22.15 -28.12
N SER A 295 14.65 -22.51 -28.77
CA SER A 295 15.64 -23.45 -28.22
C SER A 295 16.51 -22.87 -27.11
N HIS A 296 16.78 -21.55 -27.12
CA HIS A 296 17.65 -20.89 -26.14
C HIS A 296 16.87 -20.04 -25.13
N ASN A 297 15.55 -20.18 -25.04
CA ASN A 297 14.70 -19.52 -24.04
C ASN A 297 14.82 -17.99 -24.03
N PHE A 298 14.54 -17.34 -25.16
CA PHE A 298 14.24 -15.91 -25.22
C PHE A 298 13.02 -15.64 -26.10
N ILE A 299 12.50 -14.41 -26.06
CA ILE A 299 11.42 -13.95 -26.94
C ILE A 299 11.92 -12.89 -27.93
N ILE A 300 11.19 -12.68 -29.02
CA ILE A 300 11.47 -11.62 -30.01
C ILE A 300 10.39 -10.54 -29.86
N PHE A 301 10.78 -9.27 -29.80
CA PHE A 301 9.84 -8.15 -29.95
C PHE A 301 10.22 -7.20 -31.08
N GLU A 302 9.19 -6.68 -31.74
CA GLU A 302 9.33 -5.75 -32.87
C GLU A 302 8.97 -4.33 -32.42
N ASP A 303 9.94 -3.41 -32.49
CA ASP A 303 9.85 -2.08 -31.88
C ASP A 303 9.21 -1.03 -32.79
N ARG A 304 8.12 -1.44 -33.46
CA ARG A 304 7.53 -0.69 -34.57
C ARG A 304 6.72 0.56 -34.17
N LYS A 305 6.48 0.75 -32.87
CA LYS A 305 5.80 1.90 -32.22
C LYS A 305 4.50 2.28 -32.90
N PHE A 306 3.62 1.30 -33.10
CA PHE A 306 2.36 1.48 -33.83
C PHE A 306 1.52 2.63 -33.25
N ALA A 307 1.04 3.51 -34.12
CA ALA A 307 0.38 4.77 -33.79
C ALA A 307 -0.66 5.18 -34.88
N ASP A 308 -1.33 4.19 -35.47
CA ASP A 308 -2.30 4.35 -36.56
C ASP A 308 -3.70 3.88 -36.11
N THR A 309 -4.68 3.93 -37.02
CA THR A 309 -6.01 3.35 -36.85
C THR A 309 -5.96 1.82 -36.78
N GLY A 310 -6.94 1.20 -36.11
CA GLY A 310 -6.97 -0.25 -35.92
C GLY A 310 -6.92 -1.07 -37.21
N ASN A 311 -7.57 -0.61 -38.30
CA ASN A 311 -7.51 -1.31 -39.58
C ASN A 311 -6.09 -1.30 -40.19
N THR A 312 -5.38 -0.16 -40.14
CA THR A 312 -3.99 -0.10 -40.63
C THR A 312 -3.07 -0.95 -39.77
N VAL A 313 -3.21 -0.92 -38.44
CA VAL A 313 -2.38 -1.71 -37.51
C VAL A 313 -2.63 -3.21 -37.70
N GLU A 314 -3.87 -3.64 -37.97
CA GLU A 314 -4.18 -5.05 -38.32
C GLU A 314 -3.43 -5.52 -39.56
N LEU A 315 -3.37 -4.68 -40.61
CA LEU A 315 -2.65 -4.97 -41.85
C LEU A 315 -1.14 -4.90 -41.67
N GLN A 316 -0.63 -3.96 -40.87
CA GLN A 316 0.80 -3.86 -40.55
C GLN A 316 1.29 -5.06 -39.72
N LEU A 317 0.46 -5.59 -38.82
CA LEU A 317 0.79 -6.77 -38.01
C LEU A 317 0.66 -8.07 -38.81
N SER A 318 -0.44 -8.27 -39.54
CA SER A 318 -0.82 -9.57 -40.10
C SER A 318 -0.60 -9.72 -41.62
N LYS A 319 -0.14 -8.66 -42.30
CA LYS A 319 0.15 -8.61 -43.74
C LYS A 319 1.47 -7.83 -43.95
N GLY A 320 1.56 -7.08 -45.05
CA GLY A 320 2.79 -6.38 -45.44
C GLY A 320 3.90 -7.33 -45.85
N PHE A 321 5.12 -6.82 -46.01
CA PHE A 321 6.30 -7.64 -46.32
C PHE A 321 6.79 -8.45 -45.12
N TYR A 322 6.49 -7.98 -43.90
CA TYR A 322 7.13 -8.46 -42.67
C TYR A 322 6.35 -9.53 -41.90
N HIS A 323 5.03 -9.67 -42.10
CA HIS A 323 4.18 -10.67 -41.43
C HIS A 323 4.40 -10.73 -39.89
N ILE A 324 4.47 -9.55 -39.25
CA ILE A 324 4.98 -9.36 -37.88
C ILE A 324 4.33 -10.31 -36.86
N SER A 325 3.02 -10.56 -36.95
CA SER A 325 2.30 -11.44 -36.03
C SER A 325 2.70 -12.91 -36.11
N GLU A 326 3.33 -13.38 -37.19
CA GLU A 326 3.77 -14.77 -37.36
C GLU A 326 5.08 -15.09 -36.61
N TRP A 327 5.78 -14.06 -36.08
CA TRP A 327 7.06 -14.24 -35.41
C TRP A 327 7.27 -13.40 -34.15
N ALA A 328 6.87 -12.12 -34.14
CA ALA A 328 7.07 -11.25 -32.99
C ALA A 328 6.13 -11.69 -31.84
N ASN A 329 6.69 -11.93 -30.65
CA ASN A 329 5.90 -12.29 -29.47
C ASN A 329 5.25 -11.06 -28.83
N LEU A 330 5.94 -9.91 -28.93
CA LEU A 330 5.52 -8.59 -28.47
C LEU A 330 5.73 -7.55 -29.58
N VAL A 331 4.95 -6.46 -29.52
CA VAL A 331 5.15 -5.25 -30.32
C VAL A 331 5.06 -3.99 -29.44
N THR A 332 5.71 -2.90 -29.83
CA THR A 332 5.51 -1.59 -29.16
C THR A 332 4.39 -0.78 -29.80
N VAL A 333 3.57 -0.14 -28.97
CA VAL A 333 2.42 0.69 -29.41
C VAL A 333 2.35 1.99 -28.61
N HIS A 334 1.91 3.08 -29.24
CA HIS A 334 1.58 4.34 -28.55
C HIS A 334 0.10 4.36 -28.13
N SER A 335 -0.19 5.04 -27.02
CA SER A 335 -1.57 5.30 -26.58
C SER A 335 -2.29 6.41 -27.37
N VAL A 336 -1.57 7.13 -28.25
CA VAL A 336 -2.12 8.26 -29.04
C VAL A 336 -3.33 7.91 -29.89
N SER A 337 -3.44 6.66 -30.35
CA SER A 337 -4.57 6.15 -31.16
C SER A 337 -5.80 5.73 -30.33
N GLY A 338 -5.75 5.79 -29.00
CA GLY A 338 -6.80 5.29 -28.11
C GLY A 338 -6.96 3.76 -28.12
N ASP A 339 -7.93 3.24 -27.35
CA ASP A 339 -8.09 1.81 -27.07
C ASP A 339 -8.23 0.89 -28.30
N SER A 340 -8.64 1.42 -29.45
CA SER A 340 -8.77 0.65 -30.68
C SER A 340 -7.49 -0.07 -31.09
N ILE A 341 -6.31 0.48 -30.76
CA ILE A 341 -5.03 -0.16 -31.10
C ILE A 341 -4.78 -1.43 -30.27
N LEU A 342 -5.17 -1.44 -29.00
CA LEU A 342 -5.02 -2.58 -28.09
C LEU A 342 -6.04 -3.67 -28.42
N LYS A 343 -7.27 -3.28 -28.76
CA LYS A 343 -8.33 -4.18 -29.26
C LYS A 343 -7.94 -4.81 -30.60
N THR A 344 -7.24 -4.08 -31.46
CA THR A 344 -6.62 -4.61 -32.69
C THR A 344 -5.52 -5.62 -32.38
N VAL A 345 -4.58 -5.29 -31.48
CA VAL A 345 -3.56 -6.24 -31.03
C VAL A 345 -4.20 -7.51 -30.49
N LYS A 346 -5.24 -7.42 -29.64
CA LYS A 346 -5.97 -8.60 -29.15
C LYS A 346 -6.56 -9.44 -30.29
N LYS A 347 -7.23 -8.81 -31.26
CA LYS A 347 -7.78 -9.50 -32.44
C LYS A 347 -6.68 -10.27 -33.20
N VAL A 348 -5.51 -9.66 -33.42
CA VAL A 348 -4.39 -10.29 -34.14
C VAL A 348 -3.67 -11.34 -33.28
N MET A 349 -3.66 -11.23 -31.95
CA MET A 349 -3.18 -12.29 -31.04
C MET A 349 -4.01 -13.57 -31.17
N ASP A 350 -5.30 -13.45 -31.54
CA ASP A 350 -6.23 -14.57 -31.66
C ASP A 350 -6.32 -15.15 -33.08
N PHE A 351 -5.54 -14.63 -34.04
CA PHE A 351 -5.42 -15.22 -35.38
C PHE A 351 -4.68 -16.56 -35.36
N GLU A 352 -5.09 -17.48 -36.24
CA GLU A 352 -4.40 -18.76 -36.45
C GLU A 352 -2.95 -18.51 -36.90
N GLY A 353 -2.00 -19.32 -36.41
CA GLY A 353 -0.56 -19.15 -36.66
C GLY A 353 0.11 -17.97 -35.94
N SER A 354 -0.66 -17.05 -35.35
CA SER A 354 -0.11 -15.85 -34.69
C SER A 354 0.76 -16.20 -33.47
N LYS A 355 2.04 -15.82 -33.51
CA LYS A 355 2.98 -15.86 -32.37
C LYS A 355 2.92 -14.61 -31.50
N LEU A 356 2.24 -13.55 -31.95
CA LEU A 356 1.97 -12.35 -31.16
C LEU A 356 1.06 -12.70 -29.97
N LYS A 357 1.51 -12.41 -28.75
CA LYS A 357 0.73 -12.62 -27.51
C LYS A 357 0.74 -11.41 -26.58
N GLY A 358 1.10 -10.21 -27.05
CA GLY A 358 0.87 -8.97 -26.32
C GLY A 358 1.48 -7.73 -26.96
N ALA A 359 1.22 -6.57 -26.37
CA ALA A 359 1.89 -5.31 -26.68
C ALA A 359 2.57 -4.70 -25.44
N LEU A 360 3.63 -3.93 -25.68
CA LEU A 360 4.22 -3.00 -24.72
C LEU A 360 3.75 -1.60 -25.07
N ILE A 361 2.94 -0.99 -24.19
CA ILE A 361 2.41 0.36 -24.42
C ILE A 361 3.43 1.41 -23.96
N ILE A 362 3.66 2.43 -24.78
CA ILE A 362 4.66 3.45 -24.50
C ILE A 362 4.06 4.48 -23.55
N ALA A 363 4.49 4.43 -22.28
CA ALA A 363 4.19 5.42 -21.25
C ALA A 363 5.23 6.55 -21.24
N GLU A 364 6.52 6.23 -21.33
CA GLU A 364 7.61 7.23 -21.38
C GLU A 364 8.70 6.79 -22.37
N LEU A 365 9.45 7.76 -22.89
CA LEU A 365 10.60 7.56 -23.77
C LEU A 365 11.85 8.21 -23.20
N SER A 366 13.02 7.64 -23.50
CA SER A 366 14.33 8.16 -23.10
C SER A 366 14.83 9.35 -23.95
N THR A 367 14.00 9.91 -24.83
CA THR A 367 14.34 11.10 -25.63
C THR A 367 14.00 12.37 -24.85
N LYS A 368 14.94 13.31 -24.77
CA LYS A 368 14.73 14.58 -24.07
C LYS A 368 13.56 15.35 -24.69
N GLY A 369 12.54 15.66 -23.88
CA GLY A 369 11.36 16.43 -24.33
C GLY A 369 10.30 15.62 -25.07
N ALA A 370 10.33 14.28 -25.00
CA ALA A 370 9.27 13.44 -25.56
C ALA A 370 7.90 13.75 -24.92
N LEU A 371 6.88 13.98 -25.76
CA LEU A 371 5.50 14.27 -25.32
C LEU A 371 4.84 13.14 -24.52
N THR A 372 5.40 11.93 -24.61
CA THR A 372 5.03 10.78 -23.77
C THR A 372 5.26 11.06 -22.29
N ASN A 373 6.24 11.90 -21.95
CA ASN A 373 6.68 12.10 -20.57
C ASN A 373 5.84 13.17 -19.83
N ASP A 374 4.67 13.52 -20.37
CA ASP A 374 3.66 14.36 -19.73
C ASP A 374 2.72 13.52 -18.84
N ASN A 375 2.39 14.03 -17.65
CA ASN A 375 1.59 13.30 -16.66
C ASN A 375 0.18 12.91 -17.17
N ASN A 376 -0.47 13.74 -18.00
CA ASN A 376 -1.81 13.47 -18.54
C ASN A 376 -1.75 12.38 -19.62
N TYR A 377 -0.68 12.35 -20.43
CA TYR A 377 -0.40 11.22 -21.32
C TYR A 377 -0.14 9.93 -20.52
N ILE A 378 0.69 9.99 -19.49
CA ILE A 378 1.04 8.83 -18.64
C ILE A 378 -0.21 8.30 -17.91
N ASP A 379 -1.05 9.15 -17.30
CA ASP A 379 -2.28 8.74 -16.61
C ASP A 379 -3.32 8.11 -17.55
N LYS A 380 -3.50 8.65 -18.75
CA LYS A 380 -4.35 8.02 -19.79
C LYS A 380 -3.79 6.67 -20.23
N THR A 381 -2.46 6.58 -20.38
CA THR A 381 -1.77 5.35 -20.78
C THR A 381 -1.93 4.24 -19.72
N LYS A 382 -1.83 4.57 -18.42
CA LYS A 382 -2.17 3.63 -17.33
C LYS A 382 -3.60 3.12 -17.45
N LYS A 383 -4.57 4.02 -17.67
CA LYS A 383 -5.98 3.64 -17.78
C LYS A 383 -6.21 2.71 -18.96
N MET A 384 -5.72 3.05 -20.14
CA MET A 384 -5.81 2.19 -21.34
C MET A 384 -5.17 0.81 -21.12
N ALA A 385 -4.07 0.73 -20.37
CA ALA A 385 -3.46 -0.56 -20.04
C ALA A 385 -4.33 -1.42 -19.10
N LEU A 386 -4.91 -0.81 -18.06
CA LEU A 386 -5.85 -1.48 -17.15
C LEU A 386 -7.12 -1.95 -17.88
N ASP A 387 -7.69 -1.08 -18.72
CA ASP A 387 -8.91 -1.35 -19.50
C ASP A 387 -8.70 -2.41 -20.61
N ASN A 388 -7.46 -2.81 -20.91
CA ASN A 388 -7.11 -3.79 -21.97
C ASN A 388 -6.05 -4.83 -21.51
N ILE A 389 -6.07 -5.21 -20.23
CA ILE A 389 -5.10 -6.12 -19.56
C ILE A 389 -4.83 -7.45 -20.28
N ASP A 390 -5.80 -7.99 -21.02
CA ASP A 390 -5.65 -9.24 -21.79
C ASP A 390 -4.76 -9.12 -23.04
N SER A 391 -4.33 -7.89 -23.39
CA SER A 391 -3.48 -7.60 -24.56
C SER A 391 -2.23 -6.80 -24.22
N VAL A 392 -2.24 -6.02 -23.14
CA VAL A 392 -1.06 -5.28 -22.68
C VAL A 392 -0.20 -6.18 -21.80
N SER A 393 0.98 -6.53 -22.28
CA SER A 393 2.00 -7.23 -21.51
C SER A 393 2.75 -6.30 -20.56
N GLY A 394 2.83 -5.01 -20.87
CA GLY A 394 3.64 -4.11 -20.08
C GLY A 394 3.79 -2.71 -20.68
N PHE A 395 4.73 -1.98 -20.10
CA PHE A 395 5.01 -0.59 -20.45
C PHE A 395 6.45 -0.41 -20.92
N ILE A 396 6.65 0.35 -22.00
CA ILE A 396 7.91 1.06 -22.24
C ILE A 396 7.86 2.32 -21.38
N THR A 397 8.77 2.46 -20.41
CA THR A 397 8.70 3.52 -19.40
C THR A 397 10.08 3.90 -18.87
N GLN A 398 10.21 5.06 -18.22
CA GLN A 398 11.48 5.51 -17.61
C GLN A 398 11.45 5.31 -16.09
N LYS A 399 10.30 5.56 -15.47
CA LYS A 399 9.94 5.16 -14.11
C LYS A 399 8.75 4.21 -14.16
N ARG A 400 8.60 3.32 -13.18
CA ARG A 400 7.40 2.50 -13.02
C ARG A 400 6.17 3.42 -12.95
N CYS A 401 5.33 3.36 -13.98
CA CYS A 401 4.21 4.28 -14.15
C CYS A 401 2.94 3.84 -13.41
N LEU A 402 2.84 2.57 -13.02
CA LEU A 402 1.69 1.95 -12.37
C LEU A 402 2.16 0.99 -11.28
N GLU A 403 1.50 0.97 -10.11
CA GLU A 403 1.75 -0.03 -9.07
C GLU A 403 0.87 -1.26 -9.29
N ASP A 404 1.14 -2.03 -10.35
CA ASP A 404 0.48 -3.32 -10.66
C ASP A 404 1.54 -4.35 -11.09
N PRO A 405 1.57 -5.56 -10.48
CA PRO A 405 2.66 -6.51 -10.68
C PRO A 405 2.43 -7.44 -11.88
N SER A 406 1.21 -7.47 -12.43
CA SER A 406 0.80 -8.31 -13.55
C SER A 406 1.25 -7.79 -14.91
N PHE A 407 1.79 -6.57 -14.94
CA PHE A 407 2.54 -5.99 -16.06
C PHE A 407 4.05 -6.12 -15.86
N LEU A 408 4.80 -6.02 -16.96
CA LEU A 408 6.26 -5.87 -16.95
C LEU A 408 6.64 -4.43 -17.36
N TYR A 409 7.65 -3.85 -16.70
CA TYR A 409 8.10 -2.48 -16.93
C TYR A 409 9.49 -2.49 -17.56
N TRP A 410 9.60 -1.94 -18.77
CA TRP A 410 10.77 -2.06 -19.65
C TRP A 410 11.42 -0.68 -19.83
N THR A 411 12.72 -0.58 -19.53
CA THR A 411 13.46 0.69 -19.57
C THR A 411 14.25 0.83 -20.87
N PRO A 412 13.86 1.72 -21.81
CA PRO A 412 14.68 2.06 -22.97
C PRO A 412 15.82 3.01 -22.58
N GLY A 413 16.96 2.90 -23.27
CA GLY A 413 18.09 3.80 -23.06
C GLY A 413 18.82 3.53 -21.73
N VAL A 414 19.32 2.30 -21.56
CA VAL A 414 20.18 1.93 -20.42
C VAL A 414 21.64 1.84 -20.89
N ASN A 415 22.54 2.49 -20.16
CA ASN A 415 23.99 2.44 -20.37
C ASN A 415 24.70 2.63 -19.01
N LEU A 416 25.74 1.83 -18.74
CA LEU A 416 26.53 1.86 -17.50
C LEU A 416 27.65 2.92 -17.51
N ASP A 417 28.13 3.34 -18.68
CA ASP A 417 29.35 4.16 -18.82
C ASP A 417 29.09 5.59 -19.35
N ALA A 418 27.92 5.84 -19.93
CA ALA A 418 27.57 7.12 -20.56
C ALA A 418 26.11 7.52 -20.30
N THR A 419 25.86 8.83 -20.25
CA THR A 419 24.55 9.41 -19.85
C THR A 419 23.73 9.98 -21.01
N SER A 420 24.29 10.06 -22.21
CA SER A 420 23.59 10.44 -23.45
C SER A 420 24.39 10.01 -24.68
N ASP A 421 23.72 9.90 -25.82
CA ASP A 421 24.33 9.62 -27.11
C ASP A 421 24.74 10.87 -27.92
N GLY A 422 24.44 12.07 -27.40
CA GLY A 422 24.67 13.35 -28.10
C GLY A 422 23.64 13.68 -29.20
N ALA A 423 22.80 12.73 -29.61
CA ALA A 423 21.74 12.92 -30.61
C ALA A 423 20.34 13.13 -30.00
N GLY A 424 20.23 13.11 -28.67
CA GLY A 424 19.01 13.45 -27.92
C GLY A 424 18.45 12.33 -27.05
N GLN A 425 19.01 11.12 -27.16
CA GLN A 425 18.71 10.04 -26.23
C GLN A 425 19.47 10.28 -24.93
N GLN A 426 18.77 10.22 -23.80
CA GLN A 426 19.34 10.17 -22.47
C GLN A 426 19.49 8.71 -22.04
N TRP A 427 20.55 8.40 -21.31
CA TRP A 427 20.82 7.06 -20.81
C TRP A 427 20.82 7.02 -19.28
N ARG A 428 20.19 5.99 -18.72
CA ARG A 428 20.14 5.69 -17.28
C ARG A 428 21.13 4.57 -16.95
N SER A 429 21.70 4.58 -15.75
CA SER A 429 22.35 3.40 -15.19
C SER A 429 21.31 2.32 -14.84
N VAL A 430 21.79 1.10 -14.64
CA VAL A 430 20.95 -0.05 -14.27
C VAL A 430 20.39 0.10 -12.87
N GLU A 431 21.20 0.61 -11.94
CA GLU A 431 20.81 0.89 -10.55
C GLU A 431 19.65 1.86 -10.52
N LYS A 432 19.72 2.93 -11.32
CA LYS A 432 18.62 3.89 -11.44
C LYS A 432 17.35 3.23 -11.99
N ALA A 433 17.45 2.62 -13.18
CA ALA A 433 16.33 1.99 -13.87
C ALA A 433 15.58 0.93 -13.03
N ILE A 434 16.27 0.20 -12.16
CA ILE A 434 15.70 -0.92 -11.40
C ILE A 434 15.52 -0.61 -9.91
N LEU A 435 16.49 0.03 -9.23
CA LEU A 435 16.47 0.24 -7.77
C LEU A 435 15.80 1.54 -7.31
N GLU A 436 15.83 2.59 -8.14
CA GLU A 436 15.18 3.88 -7.90
C GLU A 436 13.83 3.97 -8.63
N ASP A 437 13.83 3.62 -9.91
CA ASP A 437 12.68 3.75 -10.82
C ASP A 437 11.72 2.56 -10.75
N GLY A 438 12.18 1.40 -10.24
CA GLY A 438 11.34 0.22 -9.99
C GLY A 438 10.95 -0.60 -11.22
N ASN A 439 11.61 -0.42 -12.37
CA ASN A 439 11.34 -1.22 -13.56
C ASN A 439 11.95 -2.63 -13.45
N ASP A 440 11.67 -3.49 -14.44
CA ASP A 440 12.05 -4.92 -14.39
C ASP A 440 13.13 -5.28 -15.39
N ILE A 441 12.97 -4.83 -16.64
CA ILE A 441 13.77 -5.24 -17.79
C ILE A 441 14.51 -4.02 -18.35
N ILE A 442 15.80 -4.18 -18.62
CA ILE A 442 16.63 -3.16 -19.24
C ILE A 442 16.73 -3.43 -20.74
N ILE A 443 16.50 -2.41 -21.58
CA ILE A 443 16.71 -2.48 -23.03
C ILE A 443 18.02 -1.75 -23.35
N VAL A 444 19.03 -2.53 -23.76
CA VAL A 444 20.39 -2.07 -24.06
C VAL A 444 20.67 -2.33 -25.53
N GLY A 445 21.21 -1.35 -26.25
CA GLY A 445 21.56 -1.48 -27.67
C GLY A 445 23.05 -1.23 -27.91
N ARG A 446 23.37 -0.03 -28.41
CA ARG A 446 24.72 0.46 -28.77
C ARG A 446 25.85 0.11 -27.78
N ALA A 447 25.59 0.05 -26.47
CA ALA A 447 26.61 -0.33 -25.49
C ALA A 447 27.07 -1.80 -25.56
N ILE A 448 26.27 -2.69 -26.18
CA ILE A 448 26.63 -4.09 -26.47
C ILE A 448 26.88 -4.27 -27.96
N THR A 449 26.01 -3.76 -28.85
CA THR A 449 26.15 -3.93 -30.30
C THR A 449 27.42 -3.27 -30.85
N ASN A 450 27.83 -2.12 -30.31
CA ASN A 450 29.00 -1.39 -30.79
C ASN A 450 30.25 -1.66 -29.93
N ALA A 451 30.27 -2.74 -29.12
CA ALA A 451 31.39 -3.10 -28.26
C ALA A 451 32.67 -3.50 -29.02
N GLY A 452 32.58 -3.73 -30.33
CA GLY A 452 33.71 -4.01 -31.22
C GLY A 452 33.85 -5.49 -31.53
N SER A 453 34.78 -6.17 -30.85
CA SER A 453 35.03 -7.61 -31.07
C SER A 453 33.97 -8.50 -30.41
N ASP A 454 33.79 -9.72 -30.92
CA ASP A 454 32.96 -10.77 -30.32
C ASP A 454 33.20 -10.97 -28.83
N GLU A 455 34.46 -10.83 -28.38
CA GLU A 455 34.83 -10.98 -26.97
C GLU A 455 34.37 -9.77 -26.13
N ASN A 456 34.45 -8.56 -26.66
CA ASN A 456 33.87 -7.39 -26.00
C ASN A 456 32.34 -7.48 -25.94
N VAL A 457 31.68 -7.96 -27.01
CA VAL A 457 30.23 -8.22 -27.02
C VAL A 457 29.85 -9.25 -25.94
N LYS A 458 30.58 -10.36 -25.85
CA LYS A 458 30.42 -11.41 -24.81
C LYS A 458 30.70 -10.89 -23.40
N LYS A 459 31.62 -9.94 -23.24
CA LYS A 459 31.92 -9.29 -21.95
C LYS A 459 30.80 -8.35 -21.52
N GLU A 460 30.38 -7.44 -22.40
CA GLU A 460 29.36 -6.45 -22.06
C GLU A 460 27.98 -7.08 -21.88
N VAL A 461 27.56 -8.07 -22.69
CA VAL A 461 26.29 -8.77 -22.45
C VAL A 461 26.23 -9.42 -21.06
N LYS A 462 27.33 -10.03 -20.60
CA LYS A 462 27.45 -10.59 -19.24
C LYS A 462 27.40 -9.50 -18.18
N ARG A 463 28.14 -8.40 -18.37
CA ARG A 463 28.14 -7.25 -17.45
C ARG A 463 26.75 -6.65 -17.28
N TYR A 464 26.03 -6.37 -18.37
CA TYR A 464 24.66 -5.85 -18.32
C TYR A 464 23.68 -6.86 -17.71
N LYS A 465 23.82 -8.17 -18.01
CA LYS A 465 23.06 -9.24 -17.36
C LYS A 465 23.30 -9.29 -15.86
N GLU A 466 24.55 -9.25 -15.41
CA GLU A 466 24.92 -9.35 -14.00
C GLU A 466 24.50 -8.10 -13.21
N CYS A 467 24.79 -6.89 -13.71
CA CYS A 467 24.29 -5.65 -13.12
C CYS A 467 22.75 -5.64 -13.05
N GLY A 468 22.09 -5.97 -14.18
CA GLY A 468 20.63 -5.98 -14.29
C GLY A 468 19.98 -6.97 -13.32
N TRP A 469 20.49 -8.19 -13.29
CA TRP A 469 19.97 -9.25 -12.43
C TRP A 469 20.27 -8.99 -10.96
N ASN A 470 21.44 -8.47 -10.60
CA ASN A 470 21.75 -8.10 -9.23
C ASN A 470 20.87 -6.95 -8.75
N ALA A 471 20.64 -5.93 -9.57
CA ALA A 471 19.71 -4.86 -9.26
C ALA A 471 18.27 -5.39 -9.10
N PHE A 472 17.79 -6.26 -10.00
CA PHE A 472 16.47 -6.88 -9.88
C PHE A 472 16.34 -7.74 -8.61
N ASN A 473 17.37 -8.52 -8.27
CA ASN A 473 17.42 -9.27 -7.01
C ASN A 473 17.40 -8.35 -5.78
N ILE A 474 18.07 -7.20 -5.82
CA ILE A 474 18.04 -6.23 -4.71
C ILE A 474 16.66 -5.57 -4.61
N LEU A 475 16.00 -5.24 -5.74
CA LEU A 475 14.62 -4.73 -5.75
C LEU A 475 13.65 -5.73 -5.08
N ILE A 476 13.71 -7.01 -5.45
CA ILE A 476 12.91 -8.08 -4.83
C ILE A 476 13.33 -8.31 -3.37
N LYS A 477 14.64 -8.35 -3.07
CA LYS A 477 15.15 -8.57 -1.70
C LYS A 477 14.86 -7.41 -0.75
N LYS A 478 14.70 -6.17 -1.22
CA LYS A 478 14.21 -5.04 -0.39
C LYS A 478 12.88 -5.38 0.30
N ILE A 479 12.06 -6.27 -0.28
CA ILE A 479 10.80 -6.75 0.31
C ILE A 479 11.10 -7.69 1.49
N LYS A 480 11.88 -8.77 1.28
CA LYS A 480 12.26 -9.70 2.38
C LYS A 480 13.12 -9.04 3.46
N TRP A 481 13.94 -8.07 3.09
CA TRP A 481 14.76 -7.27 4.02
C TRP A 481 13.92 -6.45 5.00
N LYS A 482 12.73 -5.96 4.61
CA LYS A 482 11.78 -5.32 5.53
C LYS A 482 11.34 -6.25 6.66
N ILE A 483 11.13 -7.54 6.37
CA ILE A 483 10.77 -8.55 7.38
C ILE A 483 11.95 -8.79 8.34
N SER A 484 13.19 -8.84 7.84
CA SER A 484 14.39 -8.92 8.70
C SER A 484 14.56 -7.68 9.59
N ASN A 485 14.43 -6.47 9.03
CA ASN A 485 14.48 -5.21 9.79
C ASN A 485 13.38 -5.14 10.86
N LEU A 486 12.18 -5.64 10.54
CA LEU A 486 11.07 -5.73 11.47
C LEU A 486 11.42 -6.67 12.64
N LEU A 487 11.94 -7.87 12.35
CA LEU A 487 12.36 -8.83 13.37
C LEU A 487 13.47 -8.27 14.28
N GLU A 488 14.49 -7.61 13.73
CA GLU A 488 15.53 -6.96 14.53
C GLU A 488 14.95 -5.89 15.45
N ALA A 489 14.14 -4.96 14.92
CA ALA A 489 13.57 -3.87 15.70
C ALA A 489 12.52 -4.34 16.75
N LEU A 490 11.79 -5.43 16.47
CA LEU A 490 10.93 -6.09 17.45
C LEU A 490 11.76 -6.66 18.62
N LEU A 491 12.85 -7.35 18.31
CA LEU A 491 13.74 -7.94 19.32
C LEU A 491 14.44 -6.86 20.16
N GLU A 492 14.92 -5.76 19.55
CA GLU A 492 15.46 -4.57 20.24
C GLU A 492 14.48 -3.99 21.27
N ARG A 493 13.17 -4.07 21.03
CA ARG A 493 12.14 -3.56 21.94
C ARG A 493 11.70 -4.54 23.03
N ASN A 494 12.37 -5.69 23.19
CA ASN A 494 12.02 -6.73 24.15
C ASN A 494 10.54 -7.15 24.06
N VAL A 495 9.96 -7.20 22.83
CA VAL A 495 8.58 -7.68 22.66
C VAL A 495 8.47 -9.16 23.01
N VAL A 496 9.54 -9.93 22.79
CA VAL A 496 9.68 -11.33 23.20
C VAL A 496 10.31 -11.40 24.58
N LYS A 497 9.68 -12.15 25.50
CA LYS A 497 10.14 -12.31 26.88
C LYS A 497 10.05 -13.77 27.29
N PHE A 498 11.14 -14.34 27.77
CA PHE A 498 11.17 -15.69 28.34
C PHE A 498 10.94 -15.65 29.85
N GLY A 499 10.29 -16.69 30.40
CA GLY A 499 9.90 -16.74 31.81
C GLY A 499 8.62 -17.54 31.99
N GLU A 500 8.05 -17.55 33.21
CA GLU A 500 6.80 -18.24 33.48
C GLU A 500 5.60 -17.29 33.34
N TYR A 501 4.79 -17.51 32.30
CA TYR A 501 3.60 -16.72 32.02
C TYR A 501 2.35 -17.60 31.92
N PHE A 502 1.17 -17.01 32.10
CA PHE A 502 -0.10 -17.71 31.99
C PHE A 502 -0.99 -17.03 30.94
N LEU A 503 -1.54 -17.82 30.02
CA LEU A 503 -2.46 -17.36 28.97
C LEU A 503 -3.88 -17.16 29.55
N LYS A 504 -4.81 -16.57 28.76
CA LYS A 504 -6.24 -16.44 29.15
C LYS A 504 -6.84 -17.76 29.65
N SER A 505 -6.48 -18.86 29.01
CA SER A 505 -6.93 -20.22 29.32
C SER A 505 -6.42 -20.75 30.66
N GLY A 506 -5.44 -20.09 31.28
CA GLY A 506 -4.67 -20.65 32.40
C GLY A 506 -3.47 -21.51 31.96
N GLN A 507 -3.26 -21.73 30.65
CA GLN A 507 -2.11 -22.49 30.16
C GLN A 507 -0.80 -21.76 30.48
N LYS A 508 0.13 -22.46 31.15
CA LYS A 508 1.51 -22.01 31.36
C LYS A 508 2.23 -21.89 30.02
N SER A 509 3.02 -20.83 29.85
CA SER A 509 3.78 -20.56 28.64
C SER A 509 5.20 -20.09 29.00
N PRO A 510 6.26 -20.68 28.41
CA PRO A 510 7.65 -20.27 28.64
C PRO A 510 8.05 -18.98 27.90
N ILE A 511 7.12 -18.44 27.08
CA ILE A 511 7.34 -17.29 26.20
C ILE A 511 6.10 -16.38 26.17
N TYR A 512 6.31 -15.12 26.51
CA TYR A 512 5.34 -14.04 26.33
C TYR A 512 5.77 -13.13 25.19
N ILE A 513 4.82 -12.73 24.35
CA ILE A 513 5.07 -11.84 23.22
C ILE A 513 4.04 -10.72 23.27
N ASP A 514 4.50 -9.48 23.23
CA ASP A 514 3.68 -8.29 23.51
C ASP A 514 3.88 -7.20 22.45
N LEU A 515 3.08 -7.25 21.39
CA LEU A 515 3.13 -6.28 20.29
C LEU A 515 2.38 -4.98 20.60
N ARG A 516 1.72 -4.85 21.76
CA ARG A 516 1.09 -3.58 22.20
C ARG A 516 2.09 -2.44 22.32
N GLY A 517 3.37 -2.74 22.57
CA GLY A 517 4.45 -1.75 22.61
C GLY A 517 4.77 -1.08 21.28
N LEU A 518 4.24 -1.59 20.15
CA LEU A 518 4.47 -1.03 18.80
C LEU A 518 4.07 0.45 18.69
N ILE A 519 2.97 0.85 19.33
CA ILE A 519 2.49 2.25 19.28
C ILE A 519 3.50 3.25 19.83
N SER A 520 4.37 2.81 20.75
CA SER A 520 5.44 3.63 21.34
C SER A 520 6.76 3.55 20.55
N SER A 521 6.70 3.14 19.29
CA SER A 521 7.79 3.20 18.32
C SER A 521 7.24 3.37 16.89
N PRO A 522 7.01 4.62 16.43
CA PRO A 522 6.34 4.89 15.15
C PRO A 522 7.04 4.21 13.97
N LYS A 523 8.38 4.23 13.94
CA LYS A 523 9.21 3.46 12.97
C LYS A 523 8.85 1.98 12.91
N ILE A 524 8.61 1.32 14.04
CA ILE A 524 8.36 -0.13 14.09
C ILE A 524 6.89 -0.42 13.80
N LEU A 525 5.96 0.38 14.31
CA LEU A 525 4.54 0.33 13.91
C LEU A 525 4.41 0.47 12.37
N SER A 526 5.18 1.40 11.80
CA SER A 526 5.26 1.66 10.36
C SER A 526 5.79 0.46 9.56
N LEU A 527 6.92 -0.13 9.97
CA LEU A 527 7.47 -1.36 9.38
C LEU A 527 6.50 -2.54 9.52
N THR A 528 5.86 -2.69 10.67
CA THR A 528 4.88 -3.75 10.94
C THR A 528 3.72 -3.65 9.97
N ALA A 529 3.12 -2.47 9.84
CA ALA A 529 2.03 -2.24 8.88
C ALA A 529 2.49 -2.41 7.43
N GLU A 530 3.76 -2.14 7.08
CA GLU A 530 4.28 -2.37 5.73
C GLU A 530 4.42 -3.86 5.40
N ALA A 531 4.82 -4.66 6.40
CA ALA A 531 4.85 -6.12 6.27
C ALA A 531 3.43 -6.71 6.17
N ILE A 532 2.45 -6.20 6.93
CA ILE A 532 1.02 -6.54 6.73
C ILE A 532 0.57 -6.18 5.30
N CYS A 533 0.85 -4.97 4.83
CA CYS A 533 0.51 -4.51 3.48
C CYS A 533 1.07 -5.44 2.39
N SER A 534 2.32 -5.87 2.55
CA SER A 534 2.99 -6.79 1.62
C SER A 534 2.32 -8.17 1.62
N GLN A 535 2.13 -8.74 2.82
CA GLN A 535 1.56 -10.08 3.02
C GLN A 535 0.10 -10.18 2.55
N ILE A 536 -0.70 -9.13 2.73
CA ILE A 536 -2.09 -9.05 2.25
C ILE A 536 -2.18 -9.36 0.75
N VAL A 537 -1.26 -8.82 -0.05
CA VAL A 537 -1.36 -8.91 -1.52
C VAL A 537 -0.49 -10.01 -2.11
N GLU A 538 0.56 -10.44 -1.42
CA GLU A 538 1.21 -11.74 -1.65
C GLU A 538 0.17 -12.88 -1.52
N SER A 539 -0.63 -12.82 -0.46
CA SER A 539 -1.75 -13.76 -0.21
C SER A 539 -3.01 -13.46 -1.04
N LYS A 540 -3.00 -12.39 -1.86
CA LYS A 540 -4.10 -11.95 -2.74
C LYS A 540 -5.48 -11.88 -2.08
N LEU A 541 -5.54 -11.47 -0.82
CA LEU A 541 -6.77 -11.52 -0.02
C LEU A 541 -7.86 -10.65 -0.66
N GLN A 542 -9.07 -11.20 -0.79
CA GLN A 542 -10.22 -10.47 -1.32
C GLN A 542 -11.11 -9.95 -0.19
N PHE A 543 -11.14 -8.63 -0.06
CA PHE A 543 -11.91 -7.87 0.92
C PHE A 543 -12.20 -6.49 0.35
N ASP A 544 -13.20 -5.83 0.90
CA ASP A 544 -13.64 -4.49 0.54
C ASP A 544 -13.52 -3.51 1.73
N TYR A 545 -13.42 -4.03 2.96
CA TYR A 545 -13.16 -3.27 4.20
C TYR A 545 -12.03 -3.88 5.04
N ILE A 546 -11.26 -3.05 5.74
CA ILE A 546 -10.28 -3.44 6.77
C ILE A 546 -10.91 -3.30 8.16
N VAL A 547 -10.74 -4.27 9.06
CA VAL A 547 -11.27 -4.17 10.44
C VAL A 547 -10.21 -4.54 11.47
N GLY A 548 -9.69 -3.55 12.20
CA GLY A 548 -8.75 -3.78 13.30
C GLY A 548 -9.44 -4.30 14.55
N VAL A 549 -8.90 -5.35 15.17
CA VAL A 549 -9.41 -5.87 16.45
C VAL A 549 -9.08 -4.90 17.60
N PRO A 550 -10.06 -4.50 18.44
CA PRO A 550 -9.79 -3.51 19.48
C PRO A 550 -8.97 -4.07 20.66
N TYR A 551 -7.88 -3.43 21.11
CA TYR A 551 -7.37 -2.12 20.71
C TYR A 551 -6.02 -2.17 19.96
N ALA A 552 -5.23 -3.23 20.16
CA ALA A 552 -3.82 -3.29 19.73
C ALA A 552 -3.65 -3.21 18.20
N ALA A 553 -4.59 -3.77 17.45
CA ALA A 553 -4.56 -3.77 16.00
C ALA A 553 -5.25 -2.57 15.35
N LEU A 554 -5.88 -1.65 16.10
CA LEU A 554 -6.51 -0.45 15.51
C LEU A 554 -5.48 0.49 14.84
N PRO A 555 -4.30 0.77 15.43
CA PRO A 555 -3.27 1.56 14.75
C PRO A 555 -2.68 0.84 13.53
N LEU A 556 -2.47 -0.48 13.60
CA LEU A 556 -2.02 -1.29 12.46
C LEU A 556 -3.02 -1.26 11.30
N ALA A 557 -4.31 -1.50 11.59
CA ALA A 557 -5.39 -1.40 10.62
C ALA A 557 -5.51 0.00 10.01
N THR A 558 -5.25 1.06 10.80
CA THR A 558 -5.23 2.44 10.30
C THR A 558 -4.10 2.67 9.30
N LEU A 559 -2.87 2.23 9.59
CA LEU A 559 -1.75 2.38 8.67
C LEU A 559 -1.94 1.55 7.38
N VAL A 560 -2.55 0.37 7.49
CA VAL A 560 -2.89 -0.46 6.31
C VAL A 560 -4.01 0.20 5.49
N CYS A 561 -5.00 0.81 6.15
CA CYS A 561 -6.07 1.61 5.52
C CYS A 561 -5.53 2.79 4.70
N ASP A 562 -4.70 3.64 5.30
CA ASP A 562 -4.05 4.78 4.64
C ASP A 562 -3.24 4.34 3.40
N ARG A 563 -2.38 3.32 3.55
CA ARG A 563 -1.43 2.89 2.52
C ARG A 563 -2.03 2.07 1.38
N LEU A 564 -3.00 1.20 1.68
CA LEU A 564 -3.68 0.44 0.64
C LEU A 564 -4.81 1.25 -0.01
N GLY A 565 -5.21 2.37 0.61
CA GLY A 565 -6.31 3.22 0.18
C GLY A 565 -7.68 2.55 0.30
N ILE A 566 -7.82 1.58 1.22
CA ILE A 566 -9.00 0.73 1.42
C ILE A 566 -9.79 1.23 2.64
N PRO A 567 -11.14 1.25 2.62
CA PRO A 567 -11.92 1.77 3.75
C PRO A 567 -11.72 0.88 4.99
N MET A 568 -11.49 1.51 6.13
CA MET A 568 -11.54 0.84 7.43
C MET A 568 -12.97 0.87 7.99
N LEU A 569 -13.29 -0.15 8.79
CA LEU A 569 -14.36 -0.16 9.78
C LEU A 569 -13.73 -0.40 11.16
N MET A 570 -14.40 0.06 12.21
CA MET A 570 -13.92 -0.08 13.57
C MET A 570 -14.99 -0.73 14.46
N ARG A 571 -14.70 -1.95 14.93
CA ARG A 571 -15.50 -2.58 15.98
C ARG A 571 -15.32 -1.81 17.30
N ARG A 572 -16.42 -1.59 18.01
CA ARG A 572 -16.44 -1.18 19.42
C ARG A 572 -16.51 -2.43 20.30
N LYS A 573 -15.90 -2.39 21.49
CA LYS A 573 -16.11 -3.48 22.47
C LYS A 573 -17.54 -3.49 23.03
N GLU A 574 -18.16 -2.32 23.09
CA GLU A 574 -19.50 -2.13 23.63
C GLU A 574 -20.36 -1.21 22.75
N ALA A 575 -21.66 -1.51 22.71
CA ALA A 575 -22.67 -0.64 22.15
C ALA A 575 -22.80 0.61 23.03
N LYS A 576 -23.10 1.76 22.41
CA LYS A 576 -23.37 2.99 23.18
C LYS A 576 -24.67 2.78 23.98
N SER A 577 -24.66 3.15 25.26
CA SER A 577 -25.88 3.18 26.10
C SER A 577 -26.93 4.19 25.61
N TYR A 578 -26.59 5.05 24.63
CA TYR A 578 -27.46 6.07 24.05
C TYR A 578 -27.12 6.36 22.57
N GLY A 579 -28.15 6.33 21.71
CA GLY A 579 -28.06 6.46 20.24
C GLY A 579 -28.30 5.14 19.52
N THR A 580 -27.94 5.06 18.23
CA THR A 580 -27.93 3.80 17.48
C THR A 580 -27.00 2.79 18.17
N LYS A 581 -27.52 1.62 18.56
CA LYS A 581 -26.79 0.59 19.31
C LYS A 581 -25.72 -0.17 18.48
N LYS A 582 -25.33 0.36 17.32
CA LYS A 582 -24.33 -0.23 16.42
C LYS A 582 -23.01 -0.50 17.13
N LEU A 583 -22.44 -1.66 16.84
CA LEU A 583 -21.11 -2.05 17.31
C LEU A 583 -20.01 -1.70 16.31
N ILE A 584 -20.37 -1.36 15.07
CA ILE A 584 -19.43 -0.97 14.01
C ILE A 584 -19.51 0.54 13.75
N GLU A 585 -18.36 1.21 13.74
CA GLU A 585 -18.18 2.57 13.22
C GLU A 585 -17.49 2.50 11.85
N GLY A 586 -17.74 3.49 10.97
CA GLY A 586 -17.35 3.47 9.56
C GLY A 586 -18.55 3.37 8.61
N GLU A 587 -18.30 2.95 7.37
CA GLU A 587 -19.26 2.99 6.27
C GLU A 587 -19.25 1.71 5.44
N TYR A 588 -20.41 1.07 5.27
CA TYR A 588 -20.50 -0.24 4.65
C TYR A 588 -21.83 -0.53 3.97
N LYS A 589 -21.74 -1.44 3.00
CA LYS A 589 -22.86 -2.09 2.31
C LYS A 589 -23.00 -3.52 2.83
N VAL A 590 -24.24 -4.01 2.95
CA VAL A 590 -24.53 -5.42 3.28
C VAL A 590 -23.95 -6.33 2.19
N GLY A 591 -23.37 -7.47 2.58
CA GLY A 591 -22.59 -8.35 1.69
C GLY A 591 -21.16 -7.86 1.39
N GLY A 592 -20.74 -6.72 1.96
CA GLY A 592 -19.37 -6.24 1.82
C GLY A 592 -18.38 -7.06 2.65
N ARG A 593 -17.22 -7.37 2.07
CA ARG A 593 -16.27 -8.33 2.64
C ARG A 593 -15.24 -7.65 3.54
N CYS A 594 -15.02 -8.18 4.73
CA CYS A 594 -14.07 -7.67 5.71
C CYS A 594 -12.81 -8.53 5.80
N LEU A 595 -11.64 -7.88 5.79
CA LEU A 595 -10.39 -8.45 6.28
C LEU A 595 -10.17 -8.02 7.73
N ILE A 596 -10.10 -8.99 8.64
CA ILE A 596 -9.78 -8.71 10.04
C ILE A 596 -8.26 -8.53 10.19
N VAL A 597 -7.82 -7.52 10.94
CA VAL A 597 -6.41 -7.29 11.27
C VAL A 597 -6.22 -7.43 12.79
N GLU A 598 -5.28 -8.26 13.21
CA GLU A 598 -4.93 -8.56 14.61
C GLU A 598 -3.42 -8.37 14.86
N ASP A 599 -3.00 -8.12 16.11
CA ASP A 599 -1.57 -8.05 16.46
C ASP A 599 -0.97 -9.45 16.71
N VAL A 600 -1.55 -10.22 17.64
CA VAL A 600 -1.08 -11.57 17.99
C VAL A 600 -2.25 -12.55 18.08
N VAL A 601 -2.22 -13.60 17.26
CA VAL A 601 -3.17 -14.72 17.36
C VAL A 601 -2.62 -15.80 18.29
N VAL A 602 -3.50 -16.30 19.16
CA VAL A 602 -3.26 -17.47 20.02
C VAL A 602 -4.21 -18.60 19.63
N ALA A 603 -5.49 -18.50 20.03
CA ALA A 603 -6.54 -19.48 19.76
C ALA A 603 -7.65 -18.95 18.81
N GLY A 604 -7.47 -17.75 18.23
CA GLY A 604 -8.40 -17.13 17.27
C GLY A 604 -9.57 -16.32 17.88
N GLU A 605 -9.83 -16.44 19.19
CA GLU A 605 -10.98 -15.85 19.89
C GLU A 605 -11.31 -14.40 19.51
N SER A 606 -10.34 -13.48 19.56
CA SER A 606 -10.61 -12.04 19.40
C SER A 606 -10.91 -11.62 17.95
N ILE A 607 -10.46 -12.43 16.98
CA ILE A 607 -10.91 -12.37 15.58
C ILE A 607 -12.32 -12.94 15.47
N ALA A 608 -12.60 -14.11 16.06
CA ALA A 608 -13.91 -14.76 16.02
C ALA A 608 -15.01 -13.87 16.63
N ASP A 609 -14.78 -13.29 17.82
CA ASP A 609 -15.65 -12.29 18.47
C ASP A 609 -15.93 -11.07 17.57
N THR A 610 -14.99 -10.74 16.69
CA THR A 610 -15.08 -9.59 15.77
C THR A 610 -15.89 -9.95 14.53
N VAL A 611 -15.65 -11.14 13.97
CA VAL A 611 -16.44 -11.72 12.87
C VAL A 611 -17.89 -11.91 13.28
N ASP A 612 -18.16 -12.48 14.46
CA ASP A 612 -19.53 -12.70 14.94
C ASP A 612 -20.30 -11.35 15.07
N VAL A 613 -19.63 -10.25 15.44
CA VAL A 613 -20.23 -8.90 15.47
C VAL A 613 -20.45 -8.29 14.08
N LEU A 614 -19.53 -8.51 13.13
CA LEU A 614 -19.64 -8.02 11.75
C LEU A 614 -20.74 -8.76 10.97
N ASN A 615 -20.82 -10.09 11.12
CA ASN A 615 -21.85 -10.92 10.50
C ASN A 615 -23.26 -10.48 10.94
N ASN A 616 -23.44 -10.09 12.21
CA ASN A 616 -24.70 -9.55 12.74
C ASN A 616 -25.09 -8.17 12.15
N GLU A 617 -24.16 -7.43 11.55
CA GLU A 617 -24.41 -6.18 10.81
C GLU A 617 -24.48 -6.43 9.27
N GLY A 618 -24.49 -7.69 8.84
CA GLY A 618 -24.64 -8.10 7.43
C GLY A 618 -23.36 -8.04 6.60
N LEU A 619 -22.19 -8.12 7.24
CA LEU A 619 -20.87 -8.14 6.58
C LEU A 619 -20.32 -9.58 6.45
N GLU A 620 -19.51 -9.83 5.43
CA GLU A 620 -18.91 -11.15 5.19
C GLU A 620 -17.44 -11.18 5.66
N CYS A 621 -17.07 -12.11 6.55
CA CYS A 621 -15.70 -12.16 7.09
C CYS A 621 -15.07 -13.55 6.92
N SER A 622 -14.45 -13.81 5.76
CA SER A 622 -13.80 -15.09 5.44
C SER A 622 -12.27 -15.07 5.51
N ASN A 623 -11.67 -13.90 5.78
CA ASN A 623 -10.21 -13.74 5.86
C ASN A 623 -9.79 -12.89 7.06
N ALA A 624 -8.69 -13.27 7.71
CA ALA A 624 -8.02 -12.50 8.75
C ALA A 624 -6.50 -12.50 8.51
N ILE A 625 -5.82 -11.43 8.93
CA ILE A 625 -4.37 -11.36 8.96
C ILE A 625 -3.86 -10.93 10.34
N THR A 626 -2.79 -11.57 10.80
CA THR A 626 -2.08 -11.24 12.04
C THR A 626 -0.64 -10.85 11.77
N VAL A 627 -0.06 -9.98 12.62
CA VAL A 627 1.41 -9.76 12.61
C VAL A 627 2.12 -11.04 13.02
N LEU A 628 1.65 -11.68 14.10
CA LEU A 628 2.22 -12.92 14.60
C LEU A 628 1.12 -13.97 14.84
N ASP A 629 1.33 -15.18 14.32
CA ASP A 629 0.63 -16.37 14.80
C ASP A 629 1.52 -17.11 15.82
N ARG A 630 0.98 -17.38 17.01
CA ARG A 630 1.67 -18.19 18.04
C ARG A 630 1.63 -19.70 17.76
N MET A 631 0.93 -20.16 16.71
CA MET A 631 0.83 -21.58 16.32
C MET A 631 0.21 -22.45 17.44
N GLN A 632 -0.79 -21.90 18.15
CA GLN A 632 -1.49 -22.56 19.26
C GLN A 632 -2.95 -22.91 18.93
N GLY A 633 -3.17 -23.51 17.76
CA GLY A 633 -4.51 -23.90 17.28
C GLY A 633 -5.35 -22.76 16.69
N GLY A 634 -4.79 -21.55 16.59
CA GLY A 634 -5.50 -20.34 16.16
C GLY A 634 -5.97 -20.39 14.71
N ALA A 635 -5.13 -20.84 13.79
CA ALA A 635 -5.48 -21.00 12.37
C ALA A 635 -6.57 -22.05 12.19
N GLU A 636 -6.47 -23.19 12.87
CA GLU A 636 -7.39 -24.32 12.80
C GLU A 636 -8.75 -23.99 13.42
N ASN A 637 -8.77 -23.23 14.53
CA ASN A 637 -10.01 -22.78 15.15
C ASN A 637 -10.74 -21.72 14.32
N LEU A 638 -10.01 -20.85 13.62
CA LEU A 638 -10.58 -19.90 12.66
C LEU A 638 -11.07 -20.61 11.40
N HIS A 639 -10.33 -21.58 10.88
CA HIS A 639 -10.75 -22.39 9.72
C HIS A 639 -12.04 -23.20 10.00
N LYS A 640 -12.22 -23.73 11.23
CA LYS A 640 -13.51 -24.33 11.68
C LYS A 640 -14.69 -23.35 11.66
N LYS A 641 -14.43 -22.04 11.72
CA LYS A 641 -15.41 -20.95 11.55
C LYS A 641 -15.45 -20.39 10.11
N ASN A 642 -14.81 -21.06 9.13
CA ASN A 642 -14.65 -20.60 7.75
C ASN A 642 -13.87 -19.27 7.58
N ILE A 643 -12.96 -18.97 8.53
CA ILE A 643 -12.08 -17.80 8.50
C ILE A 643 -10.66 -18.27 8.19
N ASN A 644 -10.12 -17.89 7.03
CA ASN A 644 -8.73 -18.17 6.69
C ASN A 644 -7.79 -17.20 7.41
N LEU A 645 -6.84 -17.72 8.20
CA LEU A 645 -5.81 -16.91 8.84
C LEU A 645 -4.57 -16.83 7.94
N THR A 646 -4.13 -15.61 7.66
CA THR A 646 -2.80 -15.28 7.13
C THR A 646 -1.94 -14.71 8.25
N SER A 647 -0.63 -14.92 8.23
CA SER A 647 0.30 -14.33 9.19
C SER A 647 1.50 -13.70 8.49
N VAL A 648 2.01 -12.59 9.03
CA VAL A 648 3.27 -11.96 8.58
C VAL A 648 4.48 -12.69 9.16
N LEU A 649 4.35 -13.16 10.40
CA LEU A 649 5.33 -13.96 11.13
C LEU A 649 4.61 -15.16 11.79
N THR A 650 5.31 -16.29 11.90
CA THR A 650 4.94 -17.38 12.82
C THR A 650 5.88 -17.40 14.01
N LEU A 651 5.46 -18.01 15.13
CA LEU A 651 6.33 -18.25 16.28
C LEU A 651 7.57 -19.06 15.89
N GLU A 652 7.43 -20.06 15.01
CA GLU A 652 8.57 -20.81 14.50
C GLU A 652 9.57 -19.91 13.76
N TYR A 653 9.11 -19.12 12.78
CA TYR A 653 9.98 -18.23 12.00
C TYR A 653 10.68 -17.18 12.88
N LEU A 654 10.01 -16.68 13.91
CA LEU A 654 10.59 -15.80 14.92
C LEU A 654 11.70 -16.50 15.73
N LEU A 655 11.48 -17.73 16.18
CA LEU A 655 12.48 -18.50 16.95
C LEU A 655 13.67 -18.90 16.07
N ASP A 656 13.44 -19.32 14.83
CA ASP A 656 14.50 -19.61 13.85
C ASP A 656 15.36 -18.38 13.56
N TYR A 657 14.73 -17.20 13.47
CA TYR A 657 15.47 -15.94 13.36
C TYR A 657 16.32 -15.67 14.60
N MET A 658 15.79 -15.91 15.80
CA MET A 658 16.55 -15.76 17.06
C MET A 658 17.73 -16.74 17.15
N ILE A 659 17.59 -17.98 16.65
CA ILE A 659 18.69 -18.95 16.51
C ILE A 659 19.74 -18.42 15.52
N SER A 660 19.33 -17.91 14.36
CA SER A 660 20.24 -17.33 13.36
C SER A 660 21.05 -16.12 13.87
N LYS A 661 20.60 -15.51 14.97
CA LYS A 661 21.24 -14.39 15.68
C LYS A 661 21.97 -14.81 16.96
N ASN A 662 22.02 -16.11 17.27
CA ASN A 662 22.58 -16.68 18.51
C ASN A 662 21.92 -16.15 19.81
N LEU A 663 20.65 -15.73 19.75
CA LEU A 663 19.90 -15.23 20.92
C LEU A 663 19.27 -16.37 21.73
N ILE A 664 19.05 -17.53 21.11
CA ILE A 664 18.62 -18.80 21.71
C ILE A 664 19.25 -19.96 20.92
N ASP A 665 19.14 -21.19 21.42
CA ASP A 665 19.54 -22.41 20.74
C ASP A 665 18.33 -23.28 20.33
N GLU A 666 18.58 -24.33 19.55
CA GLU A 666 17.58 -25.33 19.15
C GLU A 666 16.92 -26.02 20.35
N SER A 667 17.68 -26.22 21.44
CA SER A 667 17.15 -26.75 22.70
C SER A 667 16.06 -25.84 23.25
N LYS A 668 16.29 -24.52 23.28
CA LYS A 668 15.31 -23.53 23.73
C LYS A 668 14.09 -23.47 22.80
N LYS A 669 14.27 -23.50 21.46
CA LYS A 669 13.13 -23.58 20.51
C LYS A 669 12.29 -24.83 20.79
N LYS A 670 12.92 -26.00 20.90
CA LYS A 670 12.22 -27.25 21.19
C LYS A 670 11.47 -27.19 22.53
N ASN A 671 12.13 -26.80 23.61
CA ASN A 671 11.51 -26.69 24.94
C ASN A 671 10.31 -25.71 24.95
N ILE A 672 10.30 -24.67 24.09
CA ILE A 672 9.15 -23.79 23.94
C ILE A 672 7.97 -24.54 23.33
N PHE A 673 8.15 -25.22 22.20
CA PHE A 673 7.08 -26.00 21.58
C PHE A 673 6.62 -27.19 22.44
N ASP A 674 7.54 -27.90 23.10
CA ASP A 674 7.22 -29.01 24.00
C ASP A 674 6.34 -28.57 25.19
N GLU A 675 6.48 -27.34 25.71
CA GLU A 675 5.57 -26.78 26.72
C GLU A 675 4.24 -26.30 26.12
N LEU A 676 4.26 -25.61 24.97
CA LEU A 676 3.05 -25.07 24.32
C LEU A 676 2.11 -26.17 23.80
N ASN A 677 2.67 -27.32 23.42
CA ASN A 677 1.92 -28.49 22.92
C ASN A 677 1.37 -29.40 24.03
N LYS A 678 1.65 -29.12 25.32
CA LYS A 678 1.06 -29.90 26.41
C LYS A 678 -0.46 -29.72 26.43
N PRO A 679 -1.25 -30.81 26.53
CA PRO A 679 -2.70 -30.71 26.66
C PRO A 679 -3.03 -29.95 27.96
N PHE A 680 -3.74 -28.83 27.83
CA PHE A 680 -4.19 -28.07 28.98
C PHE A 680 -5.40 -28.77 29.63
N PRO A 681 -5.44 -28.97 30.96
CA PRO A 681 -6.61 -29.52 31.62
C PRO A 681 -7.82 -28.59 31.44
N SER A 682 -8.93 -29.12 30.92
CA SER A 682 -10.17 -28.35 30.87
C SER A 682 -10.65 -28.05 32.29
N THR A 683 -10.64 -26.78 32.67
CA THR A 683 -11.40 -26.30 33.83
C THR A 683 -12.87 -26.43 33.51
N ASN A 684 -13.54 -27.41 34.12
CA ASN A 684 -14.99 -27.54 34.14
C ASN A 684 -15.65 -26.35 34.86
#